data_AF-A0A8J7L9L0-F1
#
_entry.id   AF-A0A8J7L9L0-F1
#
_cell.length_a   1.000
_cell.length_b   1.000
_cell.length_c   1.000
_cell.angle_alpha   90.00
_cell.angle_beta   90.00
_cell.angle_gamma   90.00
#
_symmetry.space_group_name_H-M   'P 1'
#
loop_
_entity.id
_entity.type
_entity.pdbx_description
1 polymer ?
#
loop_
_entity_poly.entity_id
_entity_poly.type
_entity_poly.pdbx_seq_one_letter_code
_entity_poly.pdbx_strand_id
1 'polypeptide(L)'
;MKAVTKKANYAIRDQNGKLAFYVLLWKRKGISLELFDDYWRNVHGPLCARLPGQHQYWQFHLDHNQEGSLWPRVPGIDYTYQTEDQFDGIAELTFETESDRQAFFQSSDPLMADEHNLFSKAVGYNTNYGNSQTFIDGIPTGEPNGKVDGLKFHVMLKKADGVDVRAFREHLTDYFAPAIVQSNAVLKFRLHLFDEIDNSRPDVAGVSHWEPPEKQYQAAFEIAFANPLEMEAFFASPEYAAAFKNLAKYVKQILPLRERSAYTFVHNGKLTLAGQWSSNVADLIVKVGATNQLNSDTVSLMNGKETVKPGLGHYLQGVQHVGVTVQDMEQSLEFYTEVLGGKIVVAENNLMGDGIQNTLFQKEELDALTQGVNPKTFGIPNLRDAKEALDIKFISFGNTCIELIYFRDAATQNPHHSAVERIPSHVGHVNAMHISFHVKDDVDLNFFAKLLEEECQIRGIKNVVFNRVIRVKSEEERRKVALKYNSSKFWDEPDSLNANNQPESEFGELEGWALFYCKGPNGEQLEFNQATRTVKKHFVKAQKEYSMATNTHFAVLNSKSFQQIETSERVYATHSSSINASLSTVWNVLLDTIENPGRYNPEAYNCKILERYHNGILRQIKVLNMTVEEKITWNEKTGKIRHTLVNNPFFIGQGTNKVIRPTSNNPHEPLVISYTWDWEAYNEEGRKVAQKIQESIAEAVKQIVLNLKSISEQQENRVQSTIFNGKIGANYKKSTAEKFPGTTTDLVKRLFSRGEAFDSEGFINFFTDTPVYQFGNFDVCLDKAAIKKSADAFFSGISAVYHDIKMIWEVGDVVFVEMDVTYWRKDGSVVTLPCSDIFRVEGDKFSELRIFMDVNPVFDPTINVPNSATVFTVSEGKKLIPPNTMKNHFAEHPEGRQRVQTGFAPKWSTANPPKWSIGR
;
A
#
# COMPACT_ATOMS: atom_id res chain seq x y z
N MET A 1 -2.35 -65.63 -0.98
CA MET A 1 -1.74 -64.47 -1.66
C MET A 1 -2.68 -63.28 -1.50
N LYS A 2 -2.47 -62.42 -0.50
CA LYS A 2 -3.18 -61.12 -0.46
C LYS A 2 -2.53 -60.25 -1.53
N ALA A 3 -3.33 -59.74 -2.46
CA ALA A 3 -2.87 -58.83 -3.50
C ALA A 3 -2.13 -57.66 -2.84
N VAL A 4 -0.85 -57.51 -3.14
CA VAL A 4 -0.05 -56.35 -2.73
C VAL A 4 -0.59 -55.16 -3.51
N THR A 5 -1.51 -54.41 -2.91
CA THR A 5 -1.90 -53.10 -3.43
C THR A 5 -0.64 -52.24 -3.34
N LYS A 6 -0.04 -51.93 -4.50
CA LYS A 6 1.16 -51.10 -4.59
C LYS A 6 0.88 -49.78 -3.87
N LYS A 7 1.56 -49.53 -2.74
CA LYS A 7 1.43 -48.25 -2.02
C LYS A 7 1.71 -47.12 -3.02
N ALA A 8 0.87 -46.09 -3.01
CA ALA A 8 1.14 -44.89 -3.79
C ALA A 8 2.50 -44.31 -3.37
N ASN A 9 3.34 -43.97 -4.34
CA ASN A 9 4.64 -43.36 -4.08
C ASN A 9 4.67 -41.96 -4.70
N TYR A 10 4.69 -40.95 -3.84
CA TYR A 10 4.69 -39.53 -4.16
C TYR A 10 6.10 -38.92 -4.16
N ALA A 11 7.17 -39.72 -4.01
CA ALA A 11 8.55 -39.24 -3.94
C ALA A 11 8.97 -38.39 -5.17
N ILE A 12 8.30 -38.59 -6.31
CA ILE A 12 8.51 -37.81 -7.53
C ILE A 12 8.29 -36.30 -7.33
N ARG A 13 7.50 -35.89 -6.32
CA ARG A 13 7.24 -34.47 -6.02
C ARG A 13 8.49 -33.71 -5.56
N ASP A 14 9.45 -34.40 -4.94
CA ASP A 14 10.67 -33.79 -4.40
C ASP A 14 11.82 -33.83 -5.43
N GLN A 15 11.63 -34.46 -6.60
CA GLN A 15 12.72 -34.76 -7.52
C GLN A 15 13.41 -33.50 -8.10
N ASN A 16 12.69 -32.38 -8.14
CA ASN A 16 13.19 -31.12 -8.70
C ASN A 16 14.02 -30.33 -7.67
N GLY A 17 13.82 -30.53 -6.37
CA GLY A 17 14.66 -29.96 -5.32
C GLY A 17 16.02 -30.66 -5.25
N LYS A 18 16.94 -30.28 -6.14
CA LYS A 18 18.26 -30.94 -6.31
C LYS A 18 19.28 -30.58 -5.24
N LEU A 19 19.11 -29.43 -4.60
CA LEU A 19 19.95 -28.90 -3.54
C LEU A 19 19.07 -28.63 -2.32
N ALA A 20 19.62 -28.81 -1.12
CA ALA A 20 18.94 -28.49 0.13
C ALA A 20 19.80 -27.57 1.00
N PHE A 21 19.13 -26.65 1.70
CA PHE A 21 19.66 -25.90 2.83
C PHE A 21 18.86 -26.30 4.06
N TYR A 22 19.52 -27.00 4.99
CA TYR A 22 18.93 -27.66 6.14
C TYR A 22 19.43 -27.00 7.42
N VAL A 23 18.57 -26.25 8.10
CA VAL A 23 18.95 -25.38 9.21
C VAL A 23 18.41 -25.92 10.52
N LEU A 24 19.30 -26.21 11.46
CA LEU A 24 18.94 -26.59 12.83
C LEU A 24 18.75 -25.32 13.66
N LEU A 25 17.66 -25.26 14.43
CA LEU A 25 17.21 -24.02 15.08
C LEU A 25 16.99 -24.22 16.56
N TRP A 26 17.71 -23.43 17.36
CA TRP A 26 17.57 -23.38 18.82
C TRP A 26 16.73 -22.18 19.20
N LYS A 27 15.66 -22.44 19.93
CA LYS A 27 14.80 -21.41 20.50
C LYS A 27 15.59 -20.47 21.40
N ARG A 28 15.31 -19.18 21.26
CA ARG A 28 15.87 -18.12 22.10
C ARG A 28 15.63 -18.41 23.59
N LYS A 29 16.65 -18.13 24.40
CA LYS A 29 16.53 -18.20 25.85
C LYS A 29 15.59 -17.10 26.34
N GLY A 30 14.63 -17.45 27.20
CA GLY A 30 13.66 -16.51 27.78
C GLY A 30 12.29 -16.44 27.12
N ILE A 31 12.06 -17.16 26.01
CA ILE A 31 10.71 -17.31 25.41
C ILE A 31 10.17 -18.73 25.62
N SER A 32 8.83 -18.87 25.69
CA SER A 32 8.17 -20.18 25.76
C SER A 32 8.27 -20.93 24.43
N LEU A 33 8.15 -22.27 24.48
CA LEU A 33 8.11 -23.08 23.26
C LEU A 33 6.90 -22.74 22.38
N GLU A 34 5.74 -22.44 22.99
CA GLU A 34 4.55 -22.00 22.28
C GLU A 34 4.79 -20.67 21.53
N LEU A 35 5.41 -19.67 22.18
CA LEU A 35 5.72 -18.40 21.52
C LEU A 35 6.71 -18.59 20.37
N PHE A 36 7.70 -19.47 20.54
CA PHE A 36 8.62 -19.86 19.48
C PHE A 36 7.89 -20.50 18.30
N ASP A 37 7.08 -21.53 18.57
CA ASP A 37 6.34 -22.27 17.55
C ASP A 37 5.38 -21.32 16.81
N ASP A 38 4.71 -20.40 17.52
CA ASP A 38 3.77 -19.42 16.97
C ASP A 38 4.47 -18.35 16.13
N TYR A 39 5.53 -17.74 16.64
CA TYR A 39 6.26 -16.71 15.92
C TYR A 39 6.93 -17.28 14.66
N TRP A 40 7.54 -18.47 14.78
CA TRP A 40 8.24 -19.08 13.67
C TRP A 40 7.31 -19.41 12.51
N ARG A 41 6.15 -20.03 12.76
CA ARG A 41 5.22 -20.41 11.69
C ARG A 41 4.33 -19.27 11.18
N ASN A 42 4.12 -18.21 11.97
CA ASN A 42 3.19 -17.14 11.61
C ASN A 42 3.85 -15.84 11.16
N VAL A 43 5.11 -15.59 11.55
CA VAL A 43 5.82 -14.34 11.26
C VAL A 43 7.07 -14.63 10.43
N HIS A 44 7.99 -15.42 10.99
CA HIS A 44 9.28 -15.70 10.36
C HIS A 44 9.16 -16.58 9.10
N GLY A 45 8.26 -17.57 9.11
CA GLY A 45 8.01 -18.47 7.99
C GLY A 45 7.52 -17.75 6.73
N PRO A 46 6.43 -16.95 6.81
CA PRO A 46 5.98 -16.15 5.67
C PRO A 46 7.01 -15.13 5.20
N LEU A 47 7.86 -14.59 6.09
CA LEU A 47 8.97 -13.73 5.70
C LEU A 47 9.99 -14.50 4.83
N CYS A 48 10.44 -15.66 5.31
CA CYS A 48 11.36 -16.54 4.57
C CYS A 48 10.78 -16.97 3.22
N ALA A 49 9.51 -17.36 3.18
CA ALA A 49 8.85 -17.85 1.97
C ALA A 49 8.81 -16.85 0.81
N ARG A 50 8.86 -15.54 1.12
CA ARG A 50 8.83 -14.47 0.11
C ARG A 50 10.20 -14.17 -0.50
N LEU A 51 11.27 -14.78 0.00
CA LEU A 51 12.60 -14.70 -0.60
C LEU A 51 12.67 -15.51 -1.90
N PRO A 52 13.46 -15.07 -2.90
CA PRO A 52 13.51 -15.70 -4.21
C PRO A 52 14.20 -17.08 -4.20
N GLY A 53 14.03 -17.84 -5.29
CA GLY A 53 14.79 -19.06 -5.61
C GLY A 53 14.29 -20.36 -5.00
N GLN A 54 13.48 -20.31 -3.94
CA GLN A 54 13.02 -21.52 -3.25
C GLN A 54 12.14 -22.41 -4.14
N HIS A 55 12.44 -23.70 -4.20
CA HIS A 55 11.57 -24.72 -4.81
C HIS A 55 10.58 -25.27 -3.78
N GLN A 56 11.06 -25.62 -2.58
CA GLN A 56 10.23 -26.00 -1.43
C GLN A 56 10.79 -25.36 -0.15
N TYR A 57 9.91 -25.11 0.82
CA TYR A 57 10.29 -24.65 2.15
C TYR A 57 9.36 -25.25 3.22
N TRP A 58 9.95 -26.03 4.12
CA TRP A 58 9.29 -26.63 5.27
C TRP A 58 9.89 -26.15 6.60
N GLN A 59 9.03 -26.04 7.60
CA GLN A 59 9.40 -25.99 9.01
C GLN A 59 8.97 -27.27 9.69
N PHE A 60 9.90 -27.96 10.34
CA PHE A 60 9.64 -29.14 11.16
C PHE A 60 9.86 -28.78 12.63
N HIS A 61 8.80 -28.89 13.44
CA HIS A 61 8.85 -28.62 14.88
C HIS A 61 9.09 -29.95 15.60
N LEU A 62 10.11 -29.99 16.47
CA LEU A 62 10.65 -31.26 16.97
C LEU A 62 10.57 -31.36 18.48
N ASP A 63 10.18 -32.53 18.97
CA ASP A 63 10.32 -32.86 20.39
C ASP A 63 11.79 -33.04 20.76
N HIS A 64 12.16 -32.55 21.94
CA HIS A 64 13.43 -32.89 22.54
C HIS A 64 13.44 -34.38 22.89
N ASN A 65 14.54 -35.05 22.58
CA ASN A 65 14.71 -36.46 22.88
C ASN A 65 14.64 -36.66 24.41
N GLN A 66 13.68 -37.44 24.89
CA GLN A 66 13.54 -37.80 26.31
C GLN A 66 14.30 -39.10 26.60
N GLU A 67 14.85 -39.25 27.81
CA GLU A 67 15.35 -40.55 28.29
C GLU A 67 14.23 -41.60 28.16
N GLY A 68 14.48 -42.66 27.37
CA GLY A 68 13.46 -43.66 27.02
C GLY A 68 12.99 -43.63 25.55
N SER A 69 13.77 -43.06 24.62
CA SER A 69 13.44 -42.96 23.19
C SER A 69 12.88 -44.27 22.60
N LEU A 70 11.87 -44.15 21.74
CA LEU A 70 11.28 -45.26 20.95
C LEU A 70 12.29 -45.91 19.98
N TRP A 71 13.50 -45.36 19.84
CA TRP A 71 14.50 -45.83 18.89
C TRP A 71 15.41 -46.92 19.50
N PRO A 72 15.59 -48.08 18.83
CA PRO A 72 16.46 -49.14 19.34
C PRO A 72 17.94 -48.72 19.36
N ARG A 73 18.65 -49.09 20.43
CA ARG A 73 20.09 -48.84 20.55
C ARG A 73 20.90 -49.90 19.80
N VAL A 74 21.83 -49.44 18.98
CA VAL A 74 22.80 -50.30 18.29
C VAL A 74 24.15 -50.28 19.00
N PRO A 75 24.75 -51.44 19.33
CA PRO A 75 26.07 -51.49 19.96
C PRO A 75 27.14 -50.73 19.15
N GLY A 76 27.94 -49.90 19.83
CA GLY A 76 28.99 -49.11 19.21
C GLY A 76 28.56 -47.77 18.62
N ILE A 77 27.28 -47.40 18.75
CA ILE A 77 26.75 -46.10 18.35
C ILE A 77 26.29 -45.34 19.60
N ASP A 78 26.66 -44.06 19.67
CA ASP A 78 26.21 -43.14 20.70
C ASP A 78 24.81 -42.57 20.38
N TYR A 79 23.98 -42.49 21.40
CA TYR A 79 22.63 -41.91 21.37
C TYR A 79 22.45 -40.85 22.47
N THR A 80 23.51 -40.57 23.23
CA THR A 80 23.49 -39.59 24.30
C THR A 80 23.48 -38.18 23.74
N TYR A 81 22.87 -37.29 24.51
CA TYR A 81 22.61 -35.94 24.02
C TYR A 81 22.65 -34.95 25.17
N GLN A 82 23.46 -33.89 25.02
CA GLN A 82 23.56 -32.84 26.02
C GLN A 82 22.38 -31.88 25.86
N THR A 83 21.79 -31.43 26.98
CA THR A 83 20.61 -30.55 26.96
C THR A 83 20.86 -29.25 26.19
N GLU A 84 22.09 -28.72 26.26
CA GLU A 84 22.51 -27.51 25.54
C GLU A 84 22.58 -27.66 24.03
N ASP A 85 22.67 -28.90 23.53
CA ASP A 85 22.69 -29.16 22.09
C ASP A 85 21.27 -29.29 21.53
N GLN A 86 20.21 -29.36 22.36
CA GLN A 86 18.81 -29.57 21.92
C GLN A 86 18.29 -28.41 21.11
N PHE A 87 18.02 -28.69 19.83
CA PHE A 87 17.34 -27.79 18.92
C PHE A 87 15.85 -28.13 18.83
N ASP A 88 15.04 -27.08 18.69
CA ASP A 88 13.58 -27.13 18.77
C ASP A 88 12.93 -27.33 17.38
N GLY A 89 13.70 -27.12 16.30
CA GLY A 89 13.18 -27.21 14.94
C GLY A 89 14.21 -27.31 13.84
N ILE A 90 13.73 -27.67 12.65
CA ILE A 90 14.47 -27.67 11.39
C ILE A 90 13.75 -26.81 10.36
N ALA A 91 14.45 -25.86 9.74
CA ALA A 91 14.02 -25.27 8.47
C ALA A 91 14.69 -26.02 7.32
N GLU A 92 13.90 -26.56 6.39
CA GLU A 92 14.42 -27.19 5.19
C GLU A 92 13.95 -26.43 3.95
N LEU A 93 14.90 -25.94 3.18
CA LEU A 93 14.67 -25.27 1.90
C LEU A 93 15.31 -26.09 0.79
N THR A 94 14.62 -26.28 -0.33
CA THR A 94 15.18 -26.92 -1.52
C THR A 94 15.23 -25.95 -2.69
N PHE A 95 16.19 -26.19 -3.60
CA PHE A 95 16.43 -25.36 -4.77
C PHE A 95 16.64 -26.25 -5.99
N GLU A 96 16.16 -25.80 -7.16
CA GLU A 96 16.38 -26.52 -8.42
C GLU A 96 17.82 -26.33 -8.92
N THR A 97 18.37 -25.12 -8.73
CA THR A 97 19.71 -24.76 -9.18
C THR A 97 20.53 -24.07 -8.11
N GLU A 98 21.85 -24.07 -8.28
CA GLU A 98 22.79 -23.38 -7.40
C GLU A 98 22.60 -21.85 -7.47
N SER A 99 22.22 -21.33 -8.64
CA SER A 99 21.89 -19.91 -8.83
C SER A 99 20.69 -19.50 -7.98
N ASP A 100 19.66 -20.35 -7.90
CA ASP A 100 18.48 -20.07 -7.08
C ASP A 100 18.82 -19.99 -5.59
N ARG A 101 19.67 -20.91 -5.12
CA ARG A 101 20.18 -20.91 -3.74
C ARG A 101 21.01 -19.66 -3.43
N GLN A 102 21.85 -19.23 -4.38
CA GLN A 102 22.62 -17.98 -4.22
C GLN A 102 21.72 -16.75 -4.17
N ALA A 103 20.69 -16.67 -5.01
CA ALA A 103 19.73 -15.58 -4.99
C ALA A 103 18.98 -15.49 -3.65
N PHE A 104 18.64 -16.63 -3.06
CA PHE A 104 18.07 -16.70 -1.72
C PHE A 104 19.03 -16.11 -0.67
N PHE A 105 20.28 -16.58 -0.62
CA PHE A 105 21.25 -16.09 0.37
C PHE A 105 21.53 -14.58 0.22
N GLN A 106 21.64 -14.07 -1.01
CA GLN A 106 21.84 -12.64 -1.28
C GLN A 106 20.65 -11.77 -0.84
N SER A 107 19.46 -12.35 -0.69
CA SER A 107 18.25 -11.64 -0.28
C SER A 107 17.89 -11.86 1.19
N SER A 108 18.72 -12.58 1.95
CA SER A 108 18.36 -13.08 3.28
C SER A 108 18.51 -12.05 4.41
N ASP A 109 19.03 -10.84 4.17
CA ASP A 109 19.24 -9.82 5.21
C ASP A 109 18.01 -9.56 6.10
N PRO A 110 16.77 -9.42 5.57
CA PRO A 110 15.59 -9.21 6.40
C PRO A 110 15.27 -10.43 7.28
N LEU A 111 15.55 -11.64 6.77
CA LEU A 111 15.35 -12.89 7.50
C LEU A 111 16.32 -12.98 8.68
N MET A 112 17.61 -12.72 8.41
CA MET A 112 18.67 -12.70 9.43
C MET A 112 18.39 -11.66 10.51
N ALA A 113 17.87 -10.50 10.12
CA ALA A 113 17.46 -9.46 11.07
C ALA A 113 16.31 -9.90 11.97
N ASP A 114 15.45 -10.84 11.55
CA ASP A 114 14.35 -11.35 12.36
C ASP A 114 14.76 -12.53 13.27
N GLU A 115 15.82 -13.27 12.92
CA GLU A 115 16.28 -14.46 13.67
C GLU A 115 16.49 -14.20 15.17
N HIS A 116 17.01 -13.02 15.54
CA HIS A 116 17.26 -12.67 16.96
C HIS A 116 15.99 -12.62 17.82
N ASN A 117 14.80 -12.53 17.21
CA ASN A 117 13.54 -12.52 17.93
C ASN A 117 13.21 -13.91 18.50
N LEU A 118 13.60 -14.98 17.82
CA LEU A 118 13.15 -16.34 18.10
C LEU A 118 14.27 -17.38 18.28
N PHE A 119 15.49 -17.13 17.77
CA PHE A 119 16.60 -18.08 17.86
C PHE A 119 17.71 -17.59 18.79
N SER A 120 18.38 -18.52 19.48
CA SER A 120 19.70 -18.28 20.07
C SER A 120 20.83 -18.82 19.20
N LYS A 121 20.53 -19.77 18.33
CA LYS A 121 21.49 -20.42 17.42
C LYS A 121 20.75 -20.95 16.19
N ALA A 122 21.37 -20.82 15.02
CA ALA A 122 20.85 -21.30 13.74
C ALA A 122 22.01 -21.85 12.91
N VAL A 123 22.07 -23.18 12.75
CA VAL A 123 23.20 -23.85 12.07
C VAL A 123 22.73 -24.42 10.74
N GLY A 124 23.22 -23.85 9.65
CA GLY A 124 22.84 -24.22 8.29
C GLY A 124 23.79 -25.23 7.63
N TYR A 125 23.22 -26.35 7.15
CA TYR A 125 23.92 -27.37 6.36
C TYR A 125 23.47 -27.32 4.90
N ASN A 126 24.42 -27.28 3.98
CA ASN A 126 24.11 -27.34 2.55
C ASN A 126 24.30 -28.77 2.02
N THR A 127 23.64 -29.07 0.90
CA THR A 127 23.90 -30.28 0.12
C THR A 127 24.22 -29.95 -1.33
N ASN A 128 25.24 -30.60 -1.87
CA ASN A 128 25.55 -30.63 -3.30
C ASN A 128 24.45 -31.34 -4.10
N TYR A 129 24.50 -31.19 -5.42
CA TYR A 129 23.51 -31.74 -6.33
C TYR A 129 23.31 -33.25 -6.13
N GLY A 130 22.08 -33.67 -5.83
CA GLY A 130 21.73 -35.09 -5.67
C GLY A 130 22.05 -35.68 -4.29
N ASN A 131 22.63 -34.91 -3.37
CA ASN A 131 22.90 -35.35 -2.00
C ASN A 131 21.67 -35.28 -1.08
N SER A 132 20.56 -34.70 -1.53
CA SER A 132 19.25 -34.84 -0.89
C SER A 132 18.33 -35.65 -1.79
N GLN A 133 17.79 -36.77 -1.29
CA GLN A 133 16.97 -37.68 -2.07
C GLN A 133 15.83 -38.27 -1.25
N THR A 134 14.60 -38.11 -1.73
CA THR A 134 13.43 -38.85 -1.26
C THR A 134 13.36 -40.17 -2.01
N PHE A 135 13.49 -41.30 -1.31
CA PHE A 135 13.47 -42.63 -1.92
C PHE A 135 12.05 -43.18 -2.03
N ILE A 136 11.26 -43.00 -0.97
CA ILE A 136 9.85 -43.39 -0.91
C ILE A 136 9.08 -42.34 -0.14
N ASP A 137 7.86 -42.05 -0.59
CA ASP A 137 6.93 -41.17 0.13
C ASP A 137 5.49 -41.64 -0.10
N GLY A 138 4.90 -42.27 0.91
CA GLY A 138 3.50 -42.71 0.89
C GLY A 138 2.53 -41.69 1.48
N ILE A 139 2.98 -40.49 1.86
CA ILE A 139 2.13 -39.47 2.49
C ILE A 139 1.45 -38.64 1.39
N PRO A 140 0.11 -38.70 1.25
CA PRO A 140 -0.59 -38.04 0.14
C PRO A 140 -0.43 -36.51 0.14
N THR A 141 -0.44 -35.90 1.32
CA THR A 141 -0.31 -34.45 1.49
C THR A 141 1.16 -34.03 1.39
N GLY A 142 1.52 -33.21 0.40
CA GLY A 142 2.89 -32.69 0.21
C GLY A 142 3.15 -31.33 0.86
N GLU A 143 2.09 -30.63 1.24
CA GLU A 143 2.13 -29.29 1.83
C GLU A 143 1.40 -29.24 3.19
N PRO A 144 1.85 -30.00 4.20
CA PRO A 144 1.24 -29.97 5.53
C PRO A 144 1.23 -28.56 6.13
N ASN A 145 0.17 -28.26 6.88
CA ASN A 145 0.03 -27.02 7.67
C ASN A 145 -0.43 -27.37 9.09
N GLY A 146 0.41 -28.11 9.83
CA GLY A 146 0.12 -28.56 11.19
C GLY A 146 0.57 -30.00 11.44
N LYS A 147 -0.20 -30.71 12.27
CA LYS A 147 0.10 -32.10 12.62
C LYS A 147 -0.08 -33.01 11.40
N VAL A 148 0.91 -33.85 11.12
CA VAL A 148 0.88 -34.85 10.04
C VAL A 148 0.48 -36.20 10.62
N ASP A 149 -0.34 -36.95 9.88
CA ASP A 149 -0.72 -38.32 10.28
C ASP A 149 0.49 -39.27 10.24
N GLY A 150 0.60 -40.11 11.27
CA GLY A 150 1.68 -41.08 11.44
C GLY A 150 2.72 -40.68 12.49
N LEU A 151 3.78 -41.48 12.61
CA LEU A 151 4.98 -41.14 13.39
C LEU A 151 6.12 -40.82 12.46
N LYS A 152 6.71 -39.64 12.63
CA LYS A 152 7.80 -39.17 11.81
C LYS A 152 8.97 -38.73 12.68
N PHE A 153 10.17 -39.06 12.21
CA PHE A 153 11.43 -38.73 12.85
C PHE A 153 12.37 -38.07 11.85
N HIS A 154 13.11 -37.07 12.35
CA HIS A 154 14.29 -36.51 11.72
C HIS A 154 15.50 -37.03 12.50
N VAL A 155 16.39 -37.75 11.83
CA VAL A 155 17.47 -38.49 12.47
C VAL A 155 18.82 -37.94 11.99
N MET A 156 19.57 -37.33 12.90
CA MET A 156 20.89 -36.76 12.61
C MET A 156 21.99 -37.80 12.79
N LEU A 157 22.99 -37.77 11.90
CA LEU A 157 24.10 -38.72 11.87
C LEU A 157 25.45 -38.01 11.98
N LYS A 158 26.29 -38.47 12.92
CA LYS A 158 27.72 -38.12 12.94
C LYS A 158 28.56 -39.27 12.41
N LYS A 159 29.43 -38.96 11.47
CA LYS A 159 30.42 -39.88 10.91
C LYS A 159 31.41 -40.31 11.98
N ALA A 160 31.79 -41.58 11.96
CA ALA A 160 32.83 -42.11 12.83
C ALA A 160 34.21 -41.47 12.53
N ASP A 161 35.02 -41.38 13.57
CA ASP A 161 36.34 -40.76 13.50
C ASP A 161 37.28 -41.60 12.61
N GLY A 162 38.08 -40.94 11.78
CA GLY A 162 39.00 -41.60 10.84
C GLY A 162 38.36 -42.22 9.60
N VAL A 163 37.02 -42.24 9.48
CA VAL A 163 36.31 -42.71 8.28
C VAL A 163 36.32 -41.63 7.21
N ASP A 164 36.63 -41.99 5.97
CA ASP A 164 36.54 -41.07 4.84
C ASP A 164 35.08 -40.67 4.54
N VAL A 165 34.85 -39.39 4.20
CA VAL A 165 33.49 -38.86 3.94
C VAL A 165 32.83 -39.58 2.77
N ARG A 166 33.58 -39.94 1.73
CA ARG A 166 33.06 -40.69 0.59
C ARG A 166 32.61 -42.08 1.01
N ALA A 167 33.44 -42.81 1.77
CA ALA A 167 33.08 -44.14 2.26
C ALA A 167 31.83 -44.12 3.16
N PHE A 168 31.69 -43.08 3.99
CA PHE A 168 30.48 -42.84 4.78
C PHE A 168 29.24 -42.61 3.90
N ARG A 169 29.36 -41.72 2.90
CA ARG A 169 28.26 -41.41 1.96
C ARG A 169 27.86 -42.64 1.15
N GLU A 170 28.82 -43.36 0.57
CA GLU A 170 28.61 -44.61 -0.19
C GLU A 170 27.93 -45.68 0.69
N HIS A 171 28.32 -45.82 1.96
CA HIS A 171 27.65 -46.75 2.86
C HIS A 171 26.16 -46.39 3.07
N LEU A 172 25.87 -45.09 3.23
CA LEU A 172 24.50 -44.62 3.42
C LEU A 172 23.64 -44.78 2.15
N THR A 173 24.20 -44.53 0.97
CA THR A 173 23.46 -44.59 -0.30
C THR A 173 23.32 -46.00 -0.85
N ASP A 174 24.33 -46.85 -0.69
CA ASP A 174 24.41 -48.12 -1.41
C ASP A 174 23.91 -49.30 -0.57
N TYR A 175 23.93 -49.16 0.77
CA TYR A 175 23.55 -50.23 1.70
C TYR A 175 22.45 -49.80 2.67
N PHE A 176 22.61 -48.68 3.37
CA PHE A 176 21.66 -48.26 4.42
C PHE A 176 20.29 -47.88 3.85
N ALA A 177 20.21 -46.87 2.98
CA ALA A 177 18.95 -46.43 2.40
C ALA A 177 18.24 -47.53 1.59
N PRO A 178 18.93 -48.29 0.71
CA PRO A 178 18.29 -49.37 -0.05
C PRO A 178 17.73 -50.48 0.82
N ALA A 179 18.34 -50.79 1.96
CA ALA A 179 17.81 -51.77 2.91
C ALA A 179 16.52 -51.24 3.56
N ILE A 180 16.50 -49.99 4.02
CA ILE A 180 15.33 -49.40 4.71
C ILE A 180 14.10 -49.40 3.81
N VAL A 181 14.24 -48.96 2.55
CA VAL A 181 13.10 -48.75 1.64
C VAL A 181 12.50 -50.02 1.08
N GLN A 182 13.12 -51.18 1.32
CA GLN A 182 12.53 -52.49 1.03
C GLN A 182 11.42 -52.86 2.01
N SER A 183 11.41 -52.26 3.21
CA SER A 183 10.39 -52.55 4.22
C SER A 183 9.06 -51.88 3.87
N ASN A 184 8.00 -52.68 3.79
CA ASN A 184 6.64 -52.17 3.60
C ASN A 184 6.13 -51.36 4.81
N ALA A 185 6.78 -51.46 5.97
CA ALA A 185 6.39 -50.72 7.17
C ALA A 185 6.80 -49.24 7.10
N VAL A 186 7.84 -48.91 6.33
CA VAL A 186 8.31 -47.54 6.13
C VAL A 186 7.37 -46.82 5.17
N LEU A 187 6.79 -45.71 5.64
CA LEU A 187 5.88 -44.88 4.85
C LEU A 187 6.64 -43.82 4.05
N LYS A 188 7.66 -43.21 4.64
CA LYS A 188 8.51 -42.22 3.98
C LYS A 188 9.97 -42.41 4.39
N PHE A 189 10.89 -42.23 3.44
CA PHE A 189 12.31 -42.16 3.72
C PHE A 189 12.99 -41.14 2.80
N ARG A 190 13.67 -40.16 3.40
CA ARG A 190 14.47 -39.15 2.70
C ARG A 190 15.83 -39.03 3.35
N LEU A 191 16.89 -39.00 2.55
CA LEU A 191 18.28 -38.90 3.01
C LEU A 191 18.88 -37.57 2.58
N HIS A 192 19.65 -36.95 3.47
CA HIS A 192 20.43 -35.73 3.24
C HIS A 192 21.89 -36.01 3.59
N LEU A 193 22.81 -35.83 2.65
CA LEU A 193 24.25 -35.91 2.84
C LEU A 193 24.80 -34.48 2.87
N PHE A 194 25.19 -34.02 4.05
CA PHE A 194 25.62 -32.64 4.24
C PHE A 194 27.04 -32.43 3.74
N ASP A 195 27.28 -31.26 3.17
CA ASP A 195 28.61 -30.73 2.93
C ASP A 195 29.16 -30.08 4.21
N GLU A 196 30.45 -29.72 4.17
CA GLU A 196 31.07 -29.00 5.28
C GLU A 196 30.34 -27.67 5.52
N ILE A 197 30.11 -27.36 6.79
CA ILE A 197 29.48 -26.12 7.21
C ILE A 197 30.40 -24.92 6.93
N ASP A 198 29.80 -23.86 6.42
CA ASP A 198 30.42 -22.55 6.30
C ASP A 198 30.40 -21.82 7.65
N ASN A 199 31.45 -22.03 8.44
CA ASN A 199 31.67 -21.37 9.73
C ASN A 199 32.22 -19.94 9.62
N SER A 200 32.30 -19.35 8.42
CA SER A 200 32.81 -17.99 8.24
C SER A 200 31.79 -16.90 8.61
N ARG A 201 30.53 -17.28 8.81
CA ARG A 201 29.43 -16.37 9.13
C ARG A 201 29.55 -15.84 10.56
N PRO A 202 29.59 -14.52 10.76
CA PRO A 202 29.65 -13.94 12.09
C PRO A 202 28.30 -14.05 12.80
N ASP A 203 28.33 -14.11 14.13
CA ASP A 203 27.12 -14.00 14.94
C ASP A 203 26.43 -12.64 14.68
N VAL A 204 25.12 -12.67 14.41
CA VAL A 204 24.33 -11.46 14.14
C VAL A 204 23.29 -11.29 15.24
N ALA A 205 23.28 -10.11 15.88
CA ALA A 205 22.29 -9.73 16.89
C ALA A 205 22.09 -10.76 18.03
N GLY A 206 23.14 -11.51 18.38
CA GLY A 206 23.12 -12.52 19.44
C GLY A 206 22.63 -13.91 19.02
N VAL A 207 22.43 -14.15 17.73
CA VAL A 207 22.20 -15.49 17.16
C VAL A 207 23.53 -16.06 16.70
N SER A 208 23.87 -17.26 17.18
CA SER A 208 25.08 -17.94 16.74
C SER A 208 24.86 -18.76 15.47
N HIS A 209 25.75 -18.63 14.48
CA HIS A 209 25.71 -19.37 13.21
C HIS A 209 26.87 -20.37 13.08
N TRP A 210 27.61 -20.56 14.16
CA TRP A 210 28.83 -21.36 14.19
C TRP A 210 28.61 -22.68 14.93
N GLU A 211 29.25 -23.75 14.43
CA GLU A 211 29.26 -25.06 15.08
C GLU A 211 30.67 -25.67 15.01
N PRO A 212 31.27 -26.09 16.15
CA PRO A 212 32.59 -26.69 16.13
C PRO A 212 32.58 -28.08 15.47
N PRO A 213 33.68 -28.50 14.82
CA PRO A 213 33.77 -29.75 14.07
C PRO A 213 33.26 -31.00 14.78
N GLU A 214 33.50 -31.14 16.09
CA GLU A 214 33.06 -32.28 16.89
C GLU A 214 31.53 -32.33 17.13
N LYS A 215 30.86 -31.19 16.99
CA LYS A 215 29.40 -31.06 17.12
C LYS A 215 28.67 -31.18 15.79
N GLN A 216 29.35 -31.04 14.66
CA GLN A 216 28.75 -31.07 13.33
C GLN A 216 28.21 -32.45 12.92
N TYR A 217 27.10 -32.44 12.19
CA TYR A 217 26.51 -33.62 11.56
C TYR A 217 26.95 -33.74 10.09
N GLN A 218 27.09 -34.97 9.59
CA GLN A 218 27.50 -35.24 8.20
C GLN A 218 26.35 -35.77 7.34
N ALA A 219 25.26 -36.21 7.96
CA ALA A 219 24.02 -36.57 7.26
C ALA A 219 22.81 -36.42 8.19
N ALA A 220 21.62 -36.38 7.60
CA ALA A 220 20.36 -36.57 8.29
C ALA A 220 19.42 -37.41 7.43
N PHE A 221 18.44 -38.06 8.03
CA PHE A 221 17.34 -38.66 7.28
C PHE A 221 15.99 -38.44 7.95
N GLU A 222 14.97 -38.30 7.12
CA GLU A 222 13.57 -38.32 7.49
C GLU A 222 13.07 -39.76 7.36
N ILE A 223 12.38 -40.27 8.38
CA ILE A 223 11.66 -41.54 8.31
C ILE A 223 10.27 -41.42 8.92
N ALA A 224 9.26 -41.99 8.26
CA ALA A 224 7.89 -42.01 8.76
C ALA A 224 7.27 -43.40 8.72
N PHE A 225 6.34 -43.64 9.66
CA PHE A 225 5.55 -44.85 9.81
C PHE A 225 4.07 -44.49 9.94
N ALA A 226 3.18 -45.35 9.46
CA ALA A 226 1.75 -45.07 9.54
C ALA A 226 1.21 -45.04 10.98
N ASN A 227 1.83 -45.79 11.89
CA ASN A 227 1.45 -45.91 13.30
C ASN A 227 2.59 -46.59 14.11
N PRO A 228 2.51 -46.68 15.45
CA PRO A 228 3.57 -47.30 16.26
C PRO A 228 3.81 -48.78 15.95
N LEU A 229 2.78 -49.51 15.51
CA LEU A 229 2.90 -50.94 15.20
C LEU A 229 3.77 -51.17 13.95
N GLU A 230 3.60 -50.36 12.91
CA GLU A 230 4.47 -50.41 11.73
C GLU A 230 5.93 -50.04 12.08
N MET A 231 6.13 -49.08 12.98
CA MET A 231 7.47 -48.72 13.45
C MET A 231 8.16 -49.89 14.16
N GLU A 232 7.50 -50.53 15.12
CA GLU A 232 8.04 -51.73 15.79
C GLU A 232 8.24 -52.90 14.82
N ALA A 233 7.32 -53.08 13.86
CA ALA A 233 7.45 -54.09 12.83
C ALA A 233 8.70 -53.85 11.96
N PHE A 234 9.04 -52.59 11.66
CA PHE A 234 10.29 -52.24 10.99
C PHE A 234 11.51 -52.56 11.85
N PHE A 235 11.53 -52.17 13.13
CA PHE A 235 12.67 -52.46 14.01
C PHE A 235 12.94 -53.95 14.22
N ALA A 236 11.90 -54.78 14.19
CA ALA A 236 12.01 -56.24 14.24
C ALA A 236 12.33 -56.91 12.89
N SER A 237 12.44 -56.14 11.80
CA SER A 237 12.51 -56.67 10.44
C SER A 237 13.95 -57.02 9.99
N PRO A 238 14.10 -57.95 9.02
CA PRO A 238 15.41 -58.26 8.44
C PRO A 238 16.01 -57.05 7.69
N GLU A 239 15.17 -56.17 7.15
CA GLU A 239 15.60 -54.93 6.49
C GLU A 239 16.28 -53.96 7.46
N TYR A 240 15.73 -53.77 8.68
CA TYR A 240 16.40 -52.99 9.72
C TYR A 240 17.72 -53.63 10.14
N ALA A 241 17.72 -54.95 10.39
CA ALA A 241 18.94 -55.67 10.74
C ALA A 241 20.02 -55.56 9.64
N ALA A 242 19.62 -55.55 8.37
CA ALA A 242 20.52 -55.35 7.23
C ALA A 242 21.05 -53.91 7.16
N ALA A 243 20.18 -52.91 7.31
CA ALA A 243 20.55 -51.49 7.27
C ALA A 243 21.56 -51.14 8.39
N PHE A 244 21.35 -51.66 9.60
CA PHE A 244 22.20 -51.35 10.76
C PHE A 244 23.41 -52.28 10.90
N LYS A 245 23.56 -53.28 10.02
CA LYS A 245 24.72 -54.17 10.03
C LYS A 245 25.99 -53.41 9.70
N ASN A 246 26.96 -53.45 10.61
CA ASN A 246 28.24 -52.71 10.52
C ASN A 246 28.11 -51.17 10.49
N LEU A 247 26.93 -50.61 10.74
CA LEU A 247 26.74 -49.15 10.68
C LEU A 247 27.68 -48.40 11.64
N ALA A 248 27.98 -48.99 12.81
CA ALA A 248 28.91 -48.44 13.79
C ALA A 248 30.35 -48.24 13.27
N LYS A 249 30.72 -48.87 12.15
CA LYS A 249 32.02 -48.61 11.50
C LYS A 249 32.07 -47.25 10.80
N TYR A 250 30.91 -46.71 10.41
CA TYR A 250 30.78 -45.49 9.62
C TYR A 250 30.11 -44.36 10.40
N VAL A 251 29.26 -44.68 11.37
CA VAL A 251 28.47 -43.74 12.17
C VAL A 251 28.86 -43.90 13.63
N LYS A 252 29.26 -42.80 14.30
CA LYS A 252 29.53 -42.81 15.75
C LYS A 252 28.36 -42.36 16.59
N GLN A 253 27.47 -41.53 16.05
CA GLN A 253 26.34 -40.98 16.81
C GLN A 253 25.08 -40.89 15.94
N ILE A 254 23.94 -41.27 16.53
CA ILE A 254 22.60 -41.16 15.95
C ILE A 254 21.71 -40.38 16.91
N LEU A 255 21.04 -39.35 16.39
CA LEU A 255 20.08 -38.55 17.15
C LEU A 255 18.71 -38.58 16.50
N PRO A 256 17.76 -39.39 17.01
CA PRO A 256 16.38 -39.39 16.54
C PRO A 256 15.57 -38.29 17.22
N LEU A 257 14.89 -37.46 16.43
CA LEU A 257 14.02 -36.38 16.89
C LEU A 257 12.63 -36.58 16.32
N ARG A 258 11.62 -36.62 17.19
CA ARG A 258 10.24 -36.83 16.77
C ARG A 258 9.65 -35.51 16.26
N GLU A 259 8.98 -35.55 15.12
CA GLU A 259 8.22 -34.42 14.60
C GLU A 259 6.89 -34.26 15.35
N ARG A 260 6.63 -33.04 15.86
CA ARG A 260 5.31 -32.63 16.39
C ARG A 260 4.37 -32.21 15.28
N SER A 261 4.86 -31.38 14.38
CA SER A 261 4.11 -30.72 13.32
C SER A 261 5.04 -30.25 12.20
N ALA A 262 4.48 -30.13 11.00
CA ALA A 262 5.17 -29.61 9.83
C ALA A 262 4.34 -28.52 9.15
N TYR A 263 5.03 -27.48 8.67
CA TYR A 263 4.43 -26.35 7.98
C TYR A 263 5.16 -26.08 6.67
N THR A 264 4.45 -26.12 5.56
CA THR A 264 5.00 -25.85 4.22
C THR A 264 4.59 -24.47 3.75
N PHE A 265 5.57 -23.63 3.39
CA PHE A 265 5.33 -22.26 2.93
C PHE A 265 5.61 -22.07 1.44
N VAL A 266 6.53 -22.86 0.89
CA VAL A 266 6.81 -22.91 -0.55
C VAL A 266 6.71 -24.37 -1.00
N HIS A 267 6.04 -24.61 -2.11
CA HIS A 267 5.93 -25.93 -2.72
C HIS A 267 5.87 -25.80 -4.25
N ASN A 268 6.71 -26.56 -4.97
CA ASN A 268 6.86 -26.48 -6.43
C ASN A 268 7.11 -25.05 -6.96
N GLY A 269 7.98 -24.30 -6.29
CA GLY A 269 8.34 -22.92 -6.64
C GLY A 269 7.22 -21.89 -6.43
N LYS A 270 6.16 -22.25 -5.72
CA LYS A 270 5.00 -21.38 -5.45
C LYS A 270 4.74 -21.27 -3.96
N LEU A 271 4.29 -20.09 -3.53
CA LEU A 271 3.80 -19.89 -2.17
C LEU A 271 2.56 -20.75 -1.93
N THR A 272 2.58 -21.57 -0.89
CA THR A 272 1.38 -22.26 -0.37
C THR A 272 0.44 -21.23 0.26
N LEU A 273 -0.74 -21.66 0.71
CA LEU A 273 -1.63 -20.76 1.44
C LEU A 273 -0.97 -20.22 2.73
N ALA A 274 -0.20 -21.04 3.45
CA ALA A 274 0.56 -20.60 4.62
C ALA A 274 1.69 -19.62 4.25
N GLY A 275 2.33 -19.79 3.08
CA GLY A 275 3.35 -18.86 2.56
C GLY A 275 2.78 -17.51 2.11
N GLN A 276 1.59 -17.49 1.52
CA GLN A 276 0.90 -16.25 1.15
C GLN A 276 0.43 -15.47 2.38
N TRP A 277 0.03 -16.20 3.43
CA TRP A 277 -0.52 -15.65 4.67
C TRP A 277 0.40 -15.99 5.85
N SER A 278 -0.14 -16.64 6.86
CA SER A 278 0.55 -17.31 7.96
C SER A 278 -0.09 -18.68 8.15
N SER A 279 0.58 -19.59 8.84
CA SER A 279 0.04 -20.93 9.09
C SER A 279 -1.35 -20.90 9.74
N ASN A 280 -1.54 -20.10 10.80
CA ASN A 280 -2.82 -20.00 11.51
C ASN A 280 -3.91 -19.37 10.63
N VAL A 281 -3.58 -18.32 9.85
CA VAL A 281 -4.55 -17.68 8.95
C VAL A 281 -4.95 -18.63 7.82
N ALA A 282 -4.00 -19.37 7.26
CA ALA A 282 -4.28 -20.39 6.24
C ALA A 282 -5.24 -21.45 6.77
N ASP A 283 -5.05 -21.91 8.01
CA ASP A 283 -5.96 -22.85 8.68
C ASP A 283 -7.37 -22.26 8.87
N LEU A 284 -7.49 -20.99 9.27
CA LEU A 284 -8.79 -20.30 9.36
C LEU A 284 -9.51 -20.20 8.00
N ILE A 285 -8.77 -19.85 6.94
CA ILE A 285 -9.31 -19.75 5.57
C ILE A 285 -9.88 -21.09 5.11
N VAL A 286 -9.14 -22.18 5.34
CA VAL A 286 -9.57 -23.54 4.98
C VAL A 286 -10.79 -23.96 5.80
N LYS A 287 -10.75 -23.76 7.12
CA LYS A 287 -11.84 -24.16 8.03
C LYS A 287 -13.18 -23.48 7.72
N VAL A 288 -13.16 -22.21 7.34
CA VAL A 288 -14.38 -21.46 7.01
C VAL A 288 -14.74 -21.52 5.51
N GLY A 289 -13.82 -21.97 4.66
CA GLY A 289 -14.00 -21.99 3.20
C GLY A 289 -14.00 -20.59 2.56
N ALA A 290 -13.13 -19.68 3.03
CA ALA A 290 -13.09 -18.28 2.56
C ALA A 290 -12.45 -18.13 1.16
N THR A 291 -13.19 -18.54 0.11
CA THR A 291 -12.71 -18.53 -1.29
C THR A 291 -12.27 -17.15 -1.79
N ASN A 292 -12.85 -16.07 -1.27
CA ASN A 292 -12.45 -14.70 -1.61
C ASN A 292 -10.99 -14.40 -1.23
N GLN A 293 -10.43 -15.09 -0.22
CA GLN A 293 -9.01 -14.94 0.19
C GLN A 293 -8.04 -15.58 -0.81
N LEU A 294 -8.55 -16.35 -1.78
CA LEU A 294 -7.78 -16.98 -2.85
C LEU A 294 -7.76 -16.15 -4.14
N ASN A 295 -8.53 -15.07 -4.20
CA ASN A 295 -8.62 -14.21 -5.38
C ASN A 295 -7.30 -13.47 -5.62
N SER A 296 -6.90 -13.34 -6.89
CA SER A 296 -5.65 -12.68 -7.30
C SER A 296 -5.47 -11.29 -6.69
N ASP A 297 -6.55 -10.50 -6.65
CA ASP A 297 -6.51 -9.13 -6.14
C ASP A 297 -6.23 -9.09 -4.63
N THR A 298 -6.82 -10.04 -3.89
CA THR A 298 -6.62 -10.15 -2.43
C THR A 298 -5.21 -10.68 -2.13
N VAL A 299 -4.78 -11.72 -2.84
CA VAL A 299 -3.42 -12.28 -2.70
C VAL A 299 -2.35 -11.24 -3.07
N SER A 300 -2.59 -10.42 -4.11
CA SER A 300 -1.67 -9.35 -4.52
C SER A 300 -1.59 -8.26 -3.46
N LEU A 301 -2.75 -7.80 -2.97
CA LEU A 301 -2.84 -6.79 -1.91
C LEU A 301 -2.07 -7.22 -0.66
N MET A 302 -2.23 -8.48 -0.25
CA MET A 302 -1.67 -9.01 0.99
C MET A 302 -0.18 -9.31 0.88
N ASN A 303 0.30 -9.70 -0.30
CA ASN A 303 1.71 -9.94 -0.55
C ASN A 303 2.50 -8.69 -0.93
N GLY A 304 1.88 -7.50 -0.89
CA GLY A 304 2.54 -6.24 -1.23
C GLY A 304 3.03 -6.18 -2.68
N LYS A 305 2.59 -7.10 -3.54
CA LYS A 305 2.78 -6.99 -4.98
C LYS A 305 1.78 -5.95 -5.44
N GLU A 306 2.28 -4.79 -5.88
CA GLU A 306 1.45 -3.85 -6.63
C GLU A 306 0.64 -4.67 -7.65
N THR A 307 -0.65 -4.41 -7.73
CA THR A 307 -1.45 -4.85 -8.86
C THR A 307 -0.85 -4.21 -10.10
N VAL A 308 0.18 -4.83 -10.67
CA VAL A 308 0.65 -4.53 -12.02
C VAL A 308 -0.48 -5.00 -12.91
N LYS A 309 -1.40 -4.07 -13.19
CA LYS A 309 -2.40 -4.30 -14.23
C LYS A 309 -1.60 -4.58 -15.51
N PRO A 310 -1.85 -5.69 -16.21
CA PRO A 310 -1.11 -6.01 -17.42
C PRO A 310 -1.44 -4.98 -18.50
N GLY A 311 -0.42 -4.30 -19.03
CA GLY A 311 -0.51 -3.35 -20.15
C GLY A 311 -1.26 -2.04 -19.86
N LEU A 312 -1.00 -1.03 -20.69
CA LEU A 312 -1.65 0.29 -20.60
C LEU A 312 -3.13 0.30 -21.07
N GLY A 313 -3.67 -0.84 -21.51
CA GLY A 313 -5.04 -0.95 -22.02
C GLY A 313 -6.12 -0.57 -21.00
N HIS A 314 -5.81 -0.59 -19.70
CA HIS A 314 -6.74 -0.16 -18.66
C HIS A 314 -7.02 1.36 -18.64
N TYR A 315 -6.25 2.16 -19.38
CA TYR A 315 -6.50 3.59 -19.62
C TYR A 315 -7.44 3.84 -20.80
N LEU A 316 -7.76 2.82 -21.61
CA LEU A 316 -8.57 2.94 -22.82
C LEU A 316 -10.03 2.50 -22.59
N GLN A 317 -10.95 3.09 -23.35
CA GLN A 317 -12.35 2.66 -23.48
C GLN A 317 -12.55 1.74 -24.70
N GLY A 318 -11.68 1.84 -25.71
CA GLY A 318 -11.77 1.09 -26.97
C GLY A 318 -11.28 1.91 -28.15
N VAL A 319 -11.62 1.49 -29.37
CA VAL A 319 -11.44 2.29 -30.59
C VAL A 319 -12.62 3.27 -30.71
N GLN A 320 -12.33 4.54 -30.94
CA GLN A 320 -13.34 5.58 -31.08
C GLN A 320 -13.77 5.75 -32.55
N HIS A 321 -12.80 5.87 -33.45
CA HIS A 321 -13.04 6.05 -34.87
C HIS A 321 -11.88 5.56 -35.73
N VAL A 322 -12.15 5.44 -37.03
CA VAL A 322 -11.15 5.23 -38.08
C VAL A 322 -11.18 6.42 -39.02
N GLY A 323 -10.03 7.06 -39.21
CA GLY A 323 -9.86 8.17 -40.14
C GLY A 323 -9.57 7.68 -41.55
N VAL A 324 -10.19 8.29 -42.55
CA VAL A 324 -10.00 7.97 -43.98
C VAL A 324 -9.85 9.27 -44.76
N THR A 325 -8.71 9.42 -45.43
CA THR A 325 -8.49 10.55 -46.35
C THR A 325 -9.30 10.37 -47.63
N VAL A 326 -10.13 11.36 -47.97
CA VAL A 326 -11.01 11.34 -49.14
C VAL A 326 -10.54 12.32 -50.21
N GLN A 327 -10.91 12.04 -51.46
CA GLN A 327 -10.60 12.89 -52.62
C GLN A 327 -11.71 13.91 -52.91
N ASP A 328 -12.95 13.53 -52.63
CA ASP A 328 -14.14 14.36 -52.80
C ASP A 328 -14.97 14.23 -51.52
N MET A 329 -15.05 15.32 -50.75
CA MET A 329 -15.77 15.34 -49.47
C MET A 329 -17.28 15.27 -49.68
N GLU A 330 -17.83 15.90 -50.72
CA GLU A 330 -19.27 15.93 -50.98
C GLU A 330 -19.78 14.54 -51.37
N GLN A 331 -19.12 13.90 -52.33
CA GLN A 331 -19.46 12.54 -52.76
C GLN A 331 -19.29 11.53 -51.62
N SER A 332 -18.24 11.67 -50.81
CA SER A 332 -18.01 10.78 -49.67
C SER A 332 -19.07 10.98 -48.60
N LEU A 333 -19.45 12.22 -48.30
CA LEU A 333 -20.49 12.51 -47.32
C LEU A 333 -21.83 11.90 -47.74
N GLU A 334 -22.24 12.10 -48.99
CA GLU A 334 -23.44 11.47 -49.56
C GLU A 334 -23.39 9.94 -49.42
N PHE A 335 -22.25 9.32 -49.75
CA PHE A 335 -22.10 7.87 -49.60
C PHE A 335 -22.25 7.41 -48.15
N TYR A 336 -21.54 8.03 -47.20
CA TYR A 336 -21.54 7.57 -45.81
C TYR A 336 -22.83 7.93 -45.04
N THR A 337 -23.53 9.01 -45.40
CA THR A 337 -24.78 9.42 -44.73
C THR A 337 -26.02 8.94 -45.45
N GLU A 338 -26.13 9.12 -46.76
CA GLU A 338 -27.35 8.82 -47.52
C GLU A 338 -27.39 7.37 -47.99
N VAL A 339 -26.27 6.84 -48.49
CA VAL A 339 -26.22 5.44 -48.98
C VAL A 339 -26.08 4.45 -47.82
N LEU A 340 -25.19 4.73 -46.87
CA LEU A 340 -24.93 3.84 -45.73
C LEU A 340 -25.72 4.18 -44.45
N GLY A 341 -26.41 5.33 -44.42
CA GLY A 341 -27.29 5.71 -43.31
C GLY A 341 -26.60 6.27 -42.07
N GLY A 342 -25.29 6.59 -42.15
CA GLY A 342 -24.51 7.15 -41.05
C GLY A 342 -25.03 8.51 -40.58
N LYS A 343 -24.72 8.88 -39.33
CA LYS A 343 -25.15 10.17 -38.74
C LYS A 343 -23.96 11.07 -38.45
N ILE A 344 -24.00 12.29 -38.98
CA ILE A 344 -22.95 13.29 -38.72
C ILE A 344 -22.91 13.58 -37.22
N VAL A 345 -21.72 13.42 -36.65
CA VAL A 345 -21.40 13.75 -35.28
C VAL A 345 -20.98 15.22 -35.22
N VAL A 346 -19.89 15.55 -35.91
CA VAL A 346 -19.26 16.89 -35.93
C VAL A 346 -18.76 17.16 -37.33
N ALA A 347 -18.92 18.41 -37.77
CA ALA A 347 -18.46 18.84 -39.07
C ALA A 347 -17.62 20.12 -38.99
N GLU A 348 -16.31 19.96 -38.85
CA GLU A 348 -15.38 21.11 -38.81
C GLU A 348 -14.74 21.36 -40.17
N ASN A 349 -14.59 22.63 -40.53
CA ASN A 349 -13.93 23.04 -41.77
C ASN A 349 -12.82 24.02 -41.46
N ASN A 350 -11.88 24.16 -42.39
CA ASN A 350 -10.91 25.26 -42.38
C ASN A 350 -9.88 25.17 -41.22
N LEU A 351 -9.55 23.96 -40.76
CA LEU A 351 -8.53 23.74 -39.73
C LEU A 351 -7.14 24.07 -40.29
N MET A 352 -6.49 25.06 -39.68
CA MET A 352 -5.19 25.60 -40.08
C MET A 352 -4.34 25.97 -38.85
N GLY A 353 -3.07 26.26 -39.09
CA GLY A 353 -2.14 26.79 -38.11
C GLY A 353 -1.17 25.76 -37.55
N ASP A 354 -0.19 26.29 -36.80
CA ASP A 354 0.93 25.50 -36.26
C ASP A 354 0.46 24.36 -35.36
N GLY A 355 -0.57 24.58 -34.53
CA GLY A 355 -1.08 23.54 -33.63
C GLY A 355 -1.53 22.28 -34.37
N ILE A 356 -2.35 22.43 -35.41
CA ILE A 356 -2.86 21.31 -36.22
C ILE A 356 -1.74 20.68 -37.05
N GLN A 357 -0.89 21.49 -37.69
CA GLN A 357 0.24 20.98 -38.48
C GLN A 357 1.18 20.14 -37.60
N ASN A 358 1.55 20.64 -36.43
CA ASN A 358 2.45 19.96 -35.51
C ASN A 358 1.81 18.67 -34.97
N THR A 359 0.52 18.72 -34.63
CA THR A 359 -0.22 17.56 -34.12
C THR A 359 -0.19 16.40 -35.11
N LEU A 360 -0.38 16.65 -36.39
CA LEU A 360 -0.53 15.58 -37.40
C LEU A 360 0.81 15.16 -38.05
N PHE A 361 1.70 16.11 -38.36
CA PHE A 361 2.81 15.88 -39.31
C PHE A 361 4.22 16.10 -38.76
N GLN A 362 4.38 16.40 -37.47
CA GLN A 362 5.70 16.78 -36.92
C GLN A 362 6.79 15.74 -37.17
N LYS A 363 6.52 14.45 -36.98
CA LYS A 363 7.50 13.38 -37.22
C LYS A 363 8.01 13.39 -38.66
N GLU A 364 7.11 13.45 -39.63
CA GLU A 364 7.46 13.45 -41.05
C GLU A 364 8.15 14.76 -41.47
N GLU A 365 7.78 15.89 -40.89
CA GLU A 365 8.49 17.17 -41.10
C GLU A 365 9.93 17.11 -40.55
N LEU A 366 10.15 16.49 -39.39
CA LEU A 366 11.49 16.28 -38.82
C LEU A 366 12.33 15.33 -39.68
N ASP A 367 11.74 14.29 -40.26
CA ASP A 367 12.42 13.39 -41.19
C ASP A 367 12.83 14.12 -42.47
N ALA A 368 11.91 14.90 -43.07
CA ALA A 368 12.20 15.71 -44.26
C ALA A 368 13.30 16.75 -43.98
N LEU A 369 13.26 17.38 -42.81
CA LEU A 369 14.28 18.33 -42.37
C LEU A 369 15.65 17.66 -42.19
N THR A 370 15.67 16.45 -41.61
CA THR A 370 16.90 15.65 -41.45
C THR A 370 17.49 15.22 -42.80
N GLN A 371 16.63 14.94 -43.78
CA GLN A 371 17.02 14.56 -45.14
C GLN A 371 17.32 15.76 -46.05
N GLY A 372 17.08 17.00 -45.60
CA GLY A 372 17.31 18.21 -46.39
C GLY A 372 16.38 18.35 -47.61
N VAL A 373 15.19 17.75 -47.54
CA VAL A 373 14.20 17.68 -48.62
C VAL A 373 12.93 18.44 -48.24
N ASN A 374 12.21 18.93 -49.24
CA ASN A 374 10.98 19.68 -49.01
C ASN A 374 9.87 18.75 -48.46
N PRO A 375 9.20 19.06 -47.34
CA PRO A 375 8.10 18.25 -46.79
C PRO A 375 7.02 17.84 -47.81
N LYS A 376 6.77 18.66 -48.84
CA LYS A 376 5.85 18.33 -49.94
C LYS A 376 6.23 17.07 -50.70
N THR A 377 7.50 16.69 -50.77
CA THR A 377 7.93 15.43 -51.42
C THR A 377 7.51 14.18 -50.65
N PHE A 378 7.10 14.33 -49.38
CA PHE A 378 6.53 13.28 -48.54
C PHE A 378 4.99 13.28 -48.56
N GLY A 379 4.37 14.13 -49.39
CA GLY A 379 2.91 14.30 -49.41
C GLY A 379 2.36 15.07 -48.21
N ILE A 380 3.20 15.81 -47.48
CA ILE A 380 2.78 16.58 -46.30
C ILE A 380 2.12 17.90 -46.75
N PRO A 381 0.86 18.18 -46.39
CA PRO A 381 0.22 19.46 -46.67
C PRO A 381 0.79 20.57 -45.78
N ASN A 382 0.70 21.82 -46.22
CA ASN A 382 1.10 23.01 -45.46
C ASN A 382 -0.13 23.72 -44.91
N LEU A 383 -0.51 23.35 -43.68
CA LEU A 383 -1.60 23.99 -42.93
C LEU A 383 -1.14 25.26 -42.20
N ARG A 384 0.17 25.57 -42.18
CA ARG A 384 0.73 26.69 -41.40
C ARG A 384 0.44 28.04 -42.02
N ASP A 385 0.64 28.15 -43.33
CA ASP A 385 0.59 29.43 -44.06
C ASP A 385 -0.77 29.71 -44.72
N ALA A 386 -1.81 28.99 -44.29
CA ALA A 386 -3.18 29.08 -44.85
C ALA A 386 -3.29 28.87 -46.37
N LYS A 387 -2.33 28.13 -46.96
CA LYS A 387 -2.40 27.72 -48.38
C LYS A 387 -3.25 26.47 -48.56
N GLU A 388 -3.21 25.58 -47.59
CA GLU A 388 -4.06 24.40 -47.53
C GLU A 388 -4.79 24.37 -46.19
N ALA A 389 -5.98 23.78 -46.19
CA ALA A 389 -6.82 23.66 -45.01
C ALA A 389 -7.29 22.22 -44.86
N LEU A 390 -7.49 21.81 -43.61
CA LEU A 390 -8.06 20.50 -43.25
C LEU A 390 -9.55 20.65 -42.93
N ASP A 391 -10.37 19.87 -43.60
CA ASP A 391 -11.79 19.69 -43.28
C ASP A 391 -12.01 18.26 -42.75
N ILE A 392 -12.75 18.13 -41.65
CA ILE A 392 -13.05 16.84 -41.02
C ILE A 392 -14.55 16.66 -40.83
N LYS A 393 -15.03 15.43 -41.03
CA LYS A 393 -16.42 15.03 -40.80
C LYS A 393 -16.46 13.70 -40.05
N PHE A 394 -16.96 13.70 -38.82
CA PHE A 394 -17.18 12.48 -38.06
C PHE A 394 -18.58 11.93 -38.34
N ILE A 395 -18.68 10.65 -38.69
CA ILE A 395 -19.94 9.97 -39.03
C ILE A 395 -20.09 8.73 -38.16
N SER A 396 -21.14 8.69 -37.34
CA SER A 396 -21.45 7.57 -36.45
C SER A 396 -22.25 6.49 -37.17
N PHE A 397 -21.85 5.24 -36.94
CA PHE A 397 -22.59 4.02 -37.26
C PHE A 397 -23.06 3.30 -35.99
N GLY A 398 -23.22 4.04 -34.90
CA GLY A 398 -23.69 3.55 -33.61
C GLY A 398 -22.61 2.91 -32.73
N ASN A 399 -21.81 1.97 -33.25
CA ASN A 399 -20.72 1.34 -32.47
C ASN A 399 -19.38 2.09 -32.56
N THR A 400 -19.05 2.64 -33.72
CA THR A 400 -17.82 3.35 -34.03
C THR A 400 -18.13 4.52 -34.96
N CYS A 401 -17.14 5.39 -35.17
CA CYS A 401 -17.25 6.47 -36.16
C CYS A 401 -16.24 6.31 -37.30
N ILE A 402 -16.59 6.85 -38.46
CA ILE A 402 -15.67 7.09 -39.56
C ILE A 402 -15.39 8.60 -39.57
N GLU A 403 -14.11 8.98 -39.58
CA GLU A 403 -13.70 10.36 -39.81
C GLU A 403 -13.28 10.52 -41.27
N LEU A 404 -13.96 11.38 -42.01
CA LEU A 404 -13.54 11.79 -43.34
C LEU A 404 -12.57 12.95 -43.22
N ILE A 405 -11.38 12.78 -43.79
CA ILE A 405 -10.28 13.75 -43.74
C ILE A 405 -10.09 14.28 -45.16
N TYR A 406 -10.22 15.59 -45.33
CA TYR A 406 -10.08 16.23 -46.63
C TYR A 406 -9.14 17.43 -46.54
N PHE A 407 -8.08 17.41 -47.34
CA PHE A 407 -7.17 18.54 -47.46
C PHE A 407 -7.53 19.28 -48.73
N ARG A 408 -7.83 20.58 -48.61
CA ARG A 408 -8.17 21.42 -49.75
C ARG A 408 -7.17 22.55 -49.92
N ASP A 409 -7.05 23.01 -51.16
CA ASP A 409 -6.47 24.32 -51.44
C ASP A 409 -7.37 25.40 -50.81
N ALA A 410 -6.81 26.20 -49.92
CA ALA A 410 -7.55 27.23 -49.20
C ALA A 410 -8.05 28.35 -50.13
N ALA A 411 -7.42 28.54 -51.31
CA ALA A 411 -7.81 29.54 -52.29
C ALA A 411 -8.96 29.09 -53.20
N THR A 412 -9.27 27.79 -53.25
CA THR A 412 -10.29 27.24 -54.15
C THR A 412 -11.56 26.90 -53.38
N GLN A 413 -12.69 27.51 -53.74
CA GLN A 413 -13.99 27.21 -53.14
C GLN A 413 -14.54 25.90 -53.74
N ASN A 414 -14.75 24.89 -52.90
CA ASN A 414 -15.24 23.54 -53.27
C ASN A 414 -14.44 22.83 -54.39
N PRO A 415 -13.16 22.49 -54.16
CA PRO A 415 -12.42 21.70 -55.12
C PRO A 415 -12.98 20.27 -55.20
N HIS A 416 -13.19 19.72 -56.39
CA HIS A 416 -13.62 18.32 -56.58
C HIS A 416 -12.52 17.29 -56.25
N HIS A 417 -11.29 17.75 -55.96
CA HIS A 417 -10.12 16.89 -55.73
C HIS A 417 -9.32 17.37 -54.51
N SER A 418 -8.75 16.44 -53.76
CA SER A 418 -7.92 16.73 -52.58
C SER A 418 -6.57 17.32 -52.99
N ALA A 419 -6.01 18.16 -52.12
CA ALA A 419 -4.66 18.71 -52.27
C ALA A 419 -3.56 17.66 -52.03
N VAL A 420 -3.94 16.46 -51.56
CA VAL A 420 -3.05 15.30 -51.41
C VAL A 420 -3.38 14.23 -52.44
N GLU A 421 -2.35 13.61 -53.01
CA GLU A 421 -2.49 12.61 -54.07
C GLU A 421 -3.22 11.34 -53.62
N ARG A 422 -3.87 10.67 -54.57
CA ARG A 422 -4.56 9.40 -54.34
C ARG A 422 -3.55 8.26 -54.25
N ILE A 423 -3.63 7.51 -53.16
CA ILE A 423 -2.85 6.29 -52.91
C ILE A 423 -3.54 5.08 -53.58
N PRO A 424 -2.81 4.03 -54.04
CA PRO A 424 -3.40 2.83 -54.65
C PRO A 424 -4.44 2.15 -53.74
N SER A 425 -5.64 1.88 -54.27
CA SER A 425 -6.76 1.35 -53.50
C SER A 425 -6.86 -0.19 -53.58
N HIS A 426 -5.91 -0.91 -52.98
CA HIS A 426 -5.98 -2.37 -52.81
C HIS A 426 -5.41 -2.79 -51.45
N VAL A 427 -5.86 -3.94 -50.91
CA VAL A 427 -5.52 -4.41 -49.54
C VAL A 427 -4.03 -4.63 -49.27
N GLY A 428 -3.21 -4.73 -50.32
CA GLY A 428 -1.75 -4.87 -50.22
C GLY A 428 -1.01 -3.54 -50.05
N HIS A 429 -1.71 -2.41 -50.10
CA HIS A 429 -1.20 -1.09 -49.82
C HIS A 429 -2.00 -0.53 -48.64
N VAL A 430 -1.32 -0.11 -47.58
CA VAL A 430 -1.99 0.46 -46.42
C VAL A 430 -2.41 1.89 -46.81
N ASN A 431 -3.70 2.09 -47.10
CA ASN A 431 -4.25 3.44 -47.21
C ASN A 431 -3.87 4.22 -45.93
N ALA A 432 -3.64 5.52 -46.04
CA ALA A 432 -3.30 6.42 -44.93
C ALA A 432 -4.48 6.61 -43.95
N MET A 433 -5.03 5.51 -43.46
CA MET A 433 -6.03 5.49 -42.41
C MET A 433 -5.34 5.64 -41.06
N HIS A 434 -5.98 6.35 -40.15
CA HIS A 434 -5.57 6.31 -38.75
C HIS A 434 -6.58 5.58 -37.90
N ILE A 435 -6.08 4.97 -36.83
CA ILE A 435 -6.91 4.35 -35.81
C ILE A 435 -6.87 5.24 -34.59
N SER A 436 -8.05 5.69 -34.15
CA SER A 436 -8.16 6.51 -32.95
C SER A 436 -8.67 5.70 -31.77
N PHE A 437 -7.91 5.69 -30.69
CA PHE A 437 -8.24 5.03 -29.43
C PHE A 437 -8.85 6.04 -28.46
N HIS A 438 -10.00 5.65 -27.89
CA HIS A 438 -10.68 6.45 -26.89
C HIS A 438 -10.01 6.24 -25.53
N VAL A 439 -9.37 7.28 -25.01
CA VAL A 439 -8.80 7.30 -23.65
C VAL A 439 -9.93 7.63 -22.67
N LYS A 440 -9.89 7.05 -21.46
CA LYS A 440 -10.90 7.33 -20.42
C LYS A 440 -10.91 8.80 -20.01
N ASP A 441 -12.08 9.38 -19.81
CA ASP A 441 -12.27 10.81 -19.50
C ASP A 441 -11.55 11.26 -18.21
N ASP A 442 -11.25 10.35 -17.28
CA ASP A 442 -10.57 10.61 -16.00
C ASP A 442 -9.04 10.51 -16.09
N VAL A 443 -8.49 10.27 -17.29
CA VAL A 443 -7.05 10.11 -17.53
C VAL A 443 -6.49 11.41 -18.10
N ASP A 444 -5.36 11.86 -17.56
CA ASP A 444 -4.61 12.98 -18.15
C ASP A 444 -3.97 12.52 -19.47
N LEU A 445 -4.41 13.12 -20.57
CA LEU A 445 -4.01 12.74 -21.91
C LEU A 445 -2.53 13.03 -22.21
N ASN A 446 -1.98 14.13 -21.67
CA ASN A 446 -0.56 14.48 -21.80
C ASN A 446 0.32 13.45 -21.08
N PHE A 447 -0.09 13.07 -19.87
CA PHE A 447 0.58 12.06 -19.06
C PHE A 447 0.49 10.67 -19.69
N PHE A 448 -0.67 10.29 -20.20
CA PHE A 448 -0.84 9.01 -20.90
C PHE A 448 0.05 8.91 -22.13
N ALA A 449 0.18 9.97 -22.92
CA ALA A 449 1.12 10.02 -24.05
C ALA A 449 2.56 9.71 -23.62
N LYS A 450 3.01 10.34 -22.52
CA LYS A 450 4.35 10.11 -21.95
C LYS A 450 4.52 8.66 -21.48
N LEU A 451 3.56 8.14 -20.72
CA LEU A 451 3.59 6.76 -20.21
C LEU A 451 3.66 5.74 -21.35
N LEU A 452 2.88 5.94 -22.41
CA LEU A 452 2.88 5.06 -23.57
C LEU A 452 4.22 5.10 -24.31
N GLU A 453 4.80 6.30 -24.48
CA GLU A 453 6.13 6.46 -25.09
C GLU A 453 7.22 5.74 -24.27
N GLU A 454 7.23 5.93 -22.94
CA GLU A 454 8.19 5.29 -22.02
C GLU A 454 8.05 3.76 -21.99
N GLU A 455 6.82 3.25 -21.93
CA GLU A 455 6.56 1.80 -21.93
C GLU A 455 7.01 1.14 -23.23
N CYS A 456 6.79 1.80 -24.38
CA CYS A 456 7.30 1.32 -25.67
C CYS A 456 8.84 1.28 -25.70
N GLN A 457 9.51 2.29 -25.13
CA GLN A 457 10.97 2.30 -25.03
C GLN A 457 11.50 1.19 -24.12
N ILE A 458 10.87 0.96 -22.96
CA ILE A 458 11.21 -0.14 -22.03
C ILE A 458 11.15 -1.49 -22.74
N ARG A 459 10.15 -1.68 -23.61
CA ARG A 459 9.95 -2.90 -24.41
C ARG A 459 10.80 -2.96 -25.68
N GLY A 460 11.65 -1.97 -25.94
CA GLY A 460 12.51 -1.92 -27.13
C GLY A 460 11.82 -1.55 -28.43
N ILE A 461 10.59 -1.02 -28.38
CA ILE A 461 9.80 -0.59 -29.54
C ILE A 461 10.15 0.88 -29.85
N LYS A 462 11.25 1.08 -30.59
CA LYS A 462 11.90 2.40 -30.74
C LYS A 462 11.26 3.33 -31.78
N ASN A 463 10.40 2.80 -32.64
CA ASN A 463 9.82 3.51 -33.78
C ASN A 463 8.43 4.11 -33.49
N VAL A 464 7.92 3.96 -32.27
CA VAL A 464 6.74 4.70 -31.81
C VAL A 464 7.18 6.12 -31.47
N VAL A 465 6.67 7.10 -32.22
CA VAL A 465 7.03 8.53 -32.11
C VAL A 465 5.78 9.38 -31.93
N PHE A 466 5.79 10.22 -30.90
CA PHE A 466 4.65 11.06 -30.51
C PHE A 466 4.87 12.49 -30.99
N ASN A 467 3.91 13.04 -31.71
CA ASN A 467 3.96 14.44 -32.10
C ASN A 467 3.76 15.34 -30.87
N ARG A 468 4.33 16.54 -30.90
CA ARG A 468 4.06 17.64 -29.96
C ARG A 468 3.25 18.70 -30.69
N VAL A 469 2.44 19.46 -29.97
CA VAL A 469 1.61 20.53 -30.58
C VAL A 469 2.38 21.82 -30.87
N ILE A 470 3.64 21.90 -30.43
CA ILE A 470 4.54 23.02 -30.72
C ILE A 470 5.60 22.65 -31.75
N ARG A 471 6.15 23.66 -32.41
CA ARG A 471 7.20 23.49 -33.40
C ARG A 471 8.52 23.13 -32.73
N VAL A 472 9.21 22.14 -33.30
CA VAL A 472 10.56 21.70 -32.89
C VAL A 472 11.41 21.46 -34.14
N LYS A 473 12.74 21.51 -34.01
CA LYS A 473 13.69 21.39 -35.13
C LYS A 473 14.49 20.09 -35.13
N SER A 474 14.36 19.26 -34.09
CA SER A 474 15.01 17.95 -34.02
C SER A 474 14.23 16.97 -33.13
N GLU A 475 14.51 15.68 -33.29
CA GLU A 475 14.00 14.63 -32.39
C GLU A 475 14.47 14.83 -30.94
N GLU A 476 15.68 15.37 -30.74
CA GLU A 476 16.18 15.68 -29.41
C GLU A 476 15.38 16.82 -28.75
N GLU A 477 15.05 17.87 -29.52
CA GLU A 477 14.21 18.96 -29.05
C GLU A 477 12.80 18.48 -28.71
N ARG A 478 12.21 17.63 -29.58
CA ARG A 478 10.89 17.01 -29.36
C ARG A 478 10.78 16.31 -28.00
N ARG A 479 11.82 15.55 -27.62
CA ARG A 479 11.86 14.80 -26.35
C ARG A 479 11.96 15.70 -25.12
N LYS A 480 12.50 16.92 -25.26
CA LYS A 480 12.69 17.88 -24.17
C LYS A 480 11.48 18.81 -23.95
N VAL A 481 10.49 18.75 -24.85
CA VAL A 481 9.27 19.57 -24.76
C VAL A 481 8.50 19.28 -23.46
N ALA A 482 7.99 20.34 -22.83
CA ALA A 482 7.20 20.24 -21.60
C ALA A 482 5.91 19.44 -21.80
N LEU A 483 5.50 18.71 -20.76
CA LEU A 483 4.39 17.75 -20.78
C LEU A 483 3.08 18.33 -21.36
N LYS A 484 2.78 19.60 -21.10
CA LYS A 484 1.55 20.27 -21.57
C LYS A 484 1.37 20.29 -23.09
N TYR A 485 2.46 20.15 -23.85
CA TYR A 485 2.43 20.17 -25.32
C TYR A 485 2.33 18.78 -25.95
N ASN A 486 2.06 17.74 -25.16
CA ASN A 486 1.90 16.38 -25.67
C ASN A 486 0.56 16.15 -26.38
N SER A 487 -0.46 16.95 -26.10
CA SER A 487 -1.81 16.82 -26.66
C SER A 487 -2.37 18.16 -27.10
N SER A 488 -3.21 18.14 -28.13
CA SER A 488 -4.01 19.26 -28.60
C SER A 488 -5.37 19.21 -27.92
N LYS A 489 -5.87 20.37 -27.50
CA LYS A 489 -7.11 20.52 -26.72
C LYS A 489 -7.94 21.65 -27.30
N PHE A 490 -9.20 21.36 -27.62
CA PHE A 490 -10.17 22.31 -28.16
C PHE A 490 -10.97 22.93 -27.01
N TRP A 491 -10.23 23.53 -26.08
CA TRP A 491 -10.70 24.39 -25.01
C TRP A 491 -9.51 25.14 -24.42
N ASP A 492 -9.75 26.33 -23.88
CA ASP A 492 -8.69 27.07 -23.18
C ASP A 492 -8.36 26.37 -21.85
N GLU A 493 -7.07 26.07 -21.64
CA GLU A 493 -6.60 25.62 -20.35
C GLU A 493 -6.60 26.80 -19.35
N PRO A 494 -6.74 26.55 -18.04
CA PRO A 494 -6.88 27.62 -17.05
C PRO A 494 -5.74 28.65 -17.03
N ASP A 495 -4.54 28.26 -17.49
CA ASP A 495 -3.34 29.11 -17.55
C ASP A 495 -3.24 29.95 -18.85
N SER A 496 -4.19 29.79 -19.79
CA SER A 496 -4.25 30.51 -21.07
C SER A 496 -5.45 31.46 -21.20
N LEU A 497 -6.07 31.83 -20.07
CA LEU A 497 -7.15 32.83 -20.05
C LEU A 497 -6.57 34.24 -20.17
N ASN A 498 -7.25 35.12 -20.92
CA ASN A 498 -6.87 36.53 -20.98
C ASN A 498 -7.04 37.22 -19.61
N ALA A 499 -6.50 38.44 -19.49
CA ALA A 499 -6.55 39.24 -18.26
C ALA A 499 -7.96 39.50 -17.69
N ASN A 500 -9.02 39.17 -18.44
CA ASN A 500 -10.42 39.34 -18.05
C ASN A 500 -11.14 38.00 -17.77
N ASN A 501 -10.42 36.87 -17.66
CA ASN A 501 -11.01 35.54 -17.45
C ASN A 501 -12.01 35.10 -18.54
N GLN A 502 -11.91 35.65 -19.75
CA GLN A 502 -12.72 35.24 -20.90
C GLN A 502 -11.93 34.24 -21.75
N PRO A 503 -12.61 33.24 -22.37
CA PRO A 503 -11.99 32.39 -23.37
C PRO A 503 -11.44 33.28 -24.50
N GLU A 504 -10.18 33.08 -24.90
CA GLU A 504 -9.62 33.80 -26.04
C GLU A 504 -10.09 33.19 -27.37
N SER A 505 -10.53 31.93 -27.36
CA SER A 505 -10.77 31.13 -28.56
C SER A 505 -12.19 30.58 -28.63
N GLU A 506 -12.84 30.69 -29.80
CA GLU A 506 -14.08 29.99 -30.12
C GLU A 506 -13.76 28.62 -30.75
N PHE A 507 -14.15 27.52 -30.11
CA PHE A 507 -13.82 26.15 -30.54
C PHE A 507 -14.97 25.41 -31.27
N GLY A 508 -16.11 26.07 -31.48
CA GLY A 508 -17.23 25.54 -32.27
C GLY A 508 -17.75 24.18 -31.79
N GLU A 509 -18.09 23.31 -32.75
CA GLU A 509 -18.60 21.95 -32.48
C GLU A 509 -17.54 21.01 -31.88
N LEU A 510 -16.24 21.36 -31.99
CA LEU A 510 -15.14 20.60 -31.43
C LEU A 510 -14.86 20.91 -29.95
N GLU A 511 -15.62 21.81 -29.31
CA GLU A 511 -15.38 22.15 -27.90
C GLU A 511 -15.45 20.91 -26.99
N GLY A 512 -14.35 20.63 -26.29
CA GLY A 512 -14.18 19.43 -25.48
C GLY A 512 -13.49 18.25 -26.17
N TRP A 513 -13.02 18.41 -27.41
CA TRP A 513 -12.17 17.44 -28.10
C TRP A 513 -10.71 17.59 -27.67
N ALA A 514 -10.04 16.47 -27.40
CA ALA A 514 -8.59 16.47 -27.21
C ALA A 514 -7.97 15.21 -27.81
N LEU A 515 -6.75 15.36 -28.33
CA LEU A 515 -6.02 14.27 -28.92
C LEU A 515 -4.51 14.42 -28.74
N PHE A 516 -3.79 13.31 -28.80
CA PHE A 516 -2.41 13.31 -29.31
C PHE A 516 -2.28 12.32 -30.43
N TYR A 517 -1.25 12.53 -31.26
CA TYR A 517 -1.01 11.74 -32.45
C TYR A 517 0.36 11.08 -32.36
N CYS A 518 0.46 9.81 -32.73
CA CYS A 518 1.72 9.09 -32.76
C CYS A 518 1.79 8.09 -33.92
N LYS A 519 3.01 7.63 -34.21
CA LYS A 519 3.26 6.53 -35.15
C LYS A 519 3.30 5.21 -34.40
N GLY A 520 2.64 4.18 -34.92
CA GLY A 520 2.69 2.84 -34.37
C GLY A 520 3.99 2.10 -34.72
N PRO A 521 4.16 0.86 -34.21
CA PRO A 521 5.36 0.05 -34.42
C PRO A 521 5.67 -0.34 -35.87
N ASN A 522 4.81 -0.04 -36.84
CA ASN A 522 5.06 -0.24 -38.27
C ASN A 522 4.90 1.05 -39.09
N GLY A 523 4.78 2.20 -38.44
CA GLY A 523 4.53 3.49 -39.09
C GLY A 523 3.05 3.76 -39.38
N GLU A 524 2.13 2.92 -38.89
CA GLU A 524 0.70 3.21 -38.92
C GLU A 524 0.37 4.47 -38.13
N GLN A 525 -0.68 5.17 -38.54
CA GLN A 525 -1.11 6.42 -37.94
C GLN A 525 -2.04 6.13 -36.76
N LEU A 526 -1.66 6.55 -35.56
CA LEU A 526 -2.43 6.33 -34.35
C LEU A 526 -2.82 7.66 -33.72
N GLU A 527 -4.09 7.76 -33.34
CA GLU A 527 -4.60 8.86 -32.53
C GLU A 527 -5.06 8.31 -31.18
N PHE A 528 -4.90 9.09 -30.12
CA PHE A 528 -5.49 8.83 -28.82
C PHE A 528 -6.25 10.06 -28.38
N ASN A 529 -7.56 9.91 -28.18
CA ASN A 529 -8.44 11.05 -27.98
C ASN A 529 -9.36 10.92 -26.77
N GLN A 530 -9.99 12.05 -26.45
CA GLN A 530 -11.06 12.18 -25.49
C GLN A 530 -12.15 13.05 -26.09
N ALA A 531 -13.40 12.59 -26.03
CA ALA A 531 -14.58 13.36 -26.39
C ALA A 531 -15.30 13.80 -25.11
N THR A 532 -15.14 15.06 -24.71
CA THR A 532 -15.75 15.62 -23.49
C THR A 532 -16.71 16.75 -23.81
N ARG A 533 -17.32 17.39 -22.80
CA ARG A 533 -18.15 18.61 -22.94
C ARG A 533 -19.17 18.57 -24.10
N THR A 534 -19.06 19.49 -25.06
CA THR A 534 -19.99 19.67 -26.19
C THR A 534 -19.83 18.57 -27.21
N VAL A 535 -18.60 18.25 -27.62
CA VAL A 535 -18.32 17.19 -28.61
C VAL A 535 -18.89 15.83 -28.16
N LYS A 536 -18.83 15.50 -26.86
CA LYS A 536 -19.42 14.27 -26.29
C LYS A 536 -20.93 14.16 -26.56
N LYS A 537 -21.66 15.27 -26.43
CA LYS A 537 -23.11 15.30 -26.67
C LYS A 537 -23.44 14.99 -28.12
N HIS A 538 -22.62 15.47 -29.05
CA HIS A 538 -22.75 15.19 -30.48
C HIS A 538 -22.57 13.69 -30.77
N PHE A 539 -21.54 13.05 -30.22
CA PHE A 539 -21.31 11.60 -30.37
C PHE A 539 -22.50 10.78 -29.84
N VAL A 540 -22.99 11.12 -28.64
CA VAL A 540 -24.14 10.43 -28.02
C VAL A 540 -25.42 10.63 -28.84
N LYS A 541 -25.65 11.84 -29.37
CA LYS A 541 -26.81 12.15 -30.21
C LYS A 541 -26.79 11.34 -31.49
N ALA A 542 -25.70 11.39 -32.25
CA ALA A 542 -25.55 10.68 -33.52
C ALA A 542 -25.66 9.15 -33.34
N GLN A 543 -25.08 8.59 -32.27
CA GLN A 543 -25.23 7.18 -31.93
C GLN A 543 -26.72 6.81 -31.72
N LYS A 544 -27.46 7.61 -30.94
CA LYS A 544 -28.89 7.38 -30.69
C LYS A 544 -29.71 7.47 -31.97
N GLU A 545 -29.47 8.49 -32.78
CA GLU A 545 -30.17 8.68 -34.06
C GLU A 545 -29.91 7.52 -35.02
N TYR A 546 -28.66 7.04 -35.10
CA TYR A 546 -28.32 5.88 -35.91
C TYR A 546 -29.02 4.61 -35.39
N SER A 547 -28.97 4.36 -34.08
CA SER A 547 -29.65 3.24 -33.43
C SER A 547 -31.15 3.24 -33.67
N MET A 548 -31.81 4.40 -33.57
CA MET A 548 -33.24 4.55 -33.85
C MET A 548 -33.56 4.32 -35.32
N ALA A 549 -32.76 4.87 -36.24
CA ALA A 549 -32.98 4.74 -37.68
C ALA A 549 -32.79 3.31 -38.20
N THR A 550 -31.91 2.52 -37.57
CA THR A 550 -31.53 1.17 -38.03
C THR A 550 -32.06 0.05 -37.15
N ASN A 551 -32.78 0.37 -36.07
CA ASN A 551 -33.23 -0.58 -35.06
C ASN A 551 -32.09 -1.44 -34.48
N THR A 552 -30.92 -0.82 -34.28
CA THR A 552 -29.72 -1.46 -33.72
C THR A 552 -29.46 -0.98 -32.29
N HIS A 553 -29.09 -1.91 -31.41
CA HIS A 553 -28.79 -1.61 -30.02
C HIS A 553 -27.30 -1.82 -29.74
N PHE A 554 -26.53 -0.74 -29.77
CA PHE A 554 -25.14 -0.75 -29.33
C PHE A 554 -25.10 -0.40 -27.85
N ALA A 555 -25.24 -1.41 -27.00
CA ALA A 555 -25.02 -1.23 -25.57
C ALA A 555 -23.52 -1.01 -25.34
N VAL A 556 -23.13 0.21 -24.93
CA VAL A 556 -21.82 0.40 -24.32
C VAL A 556 -21.82 -0.44 -23.04
N LEU A 557 -20.82 -1.31 -22.86
CA LEU A 557 -20.55 -2.13 -21.66
C LEU A 557 -20.18 -1.29 -20.42
N ASN A 558 -20.80 -0.10 -20.30
CA ASN A 558 -20.92 0.71 -19.10
C ASN A 558 -22.23 1.53 -19.13
N SER A 559 -23.32 0.87 -19.55
CA SER A 559 -24.66 1.41 -19.35
C SER A 559 -25.55 0.29 -18.82
N LYS A 560 -25.88 0.37 -17.53
CA LYS A 560 -27.15 -0.17 -17.08
C LYS A 560 -28.23 0.60 -17.85
N SER A 561 -28.73 -0.03 -18.91
CA SER A 561 -30.01 0.17 -19.60
C SER A 561 -30.63 1.57 -19.56
N PHE A 562 -30.47 2.33 -20.66
CA PHE A 562 -31.36 3.43 -21.02
C PHE A 562 -32.51 2.91 -21.90
N GLN A 563 -33.68 2.74 -21.30
CA GLN A 563 -34.97 2.88 -21.98
C GLN A 563 -35.75 3.96 -21.22
N GLN A 564 -36.42 4.82 -21.99
CA GLN A 564 -37.14 6.04 -21.58
C GLN A 564 -36.26 7.24 -21.21
N ILE A 565 -36.72 8.42 -21.66
CA ILE A 565 -36.15 9.72 -21.30
C ILE A 565 -36.40 9.89 -19.79
N GLU A 566 -35.44 9.54 -18.97
CA GLU A 566 -35.43 9.89 -17.53
C GLU A 566 -34.11 10.60 -17.21
N THR A 567 -34.23 11.90 -16.97
CA THR A 567 -33.56 12.69 -15.91
C THR A 567 -32.21 12.13 -15.42
N SER A 568 -31.11 12.85 -15.66
CA SER A 568 -29.77 12.54 -15.09
C SER A 568 -29.87 12.15 -13.62
N GLU A 569 -29.73 10.85 -13.35
CA GLU A 569 -29.82 10.32 -11.98
C GLU A 569 -28.55 10.65 -11.19
N ARG A 570 -27.42 10.85 -11.88
CA ARG A 570 -26.13 11.09 -11.24
C ARG A 570 -25.72 12.56 -11.31
N VAL A 571 -25.46 13.14 -10.13
CA VAL A 571 -24.88 14.47 -9.94
C VAL A 571 -23.38 14.33 -9.69
N TYR A 572 -22.59 14.59 -10.73
CA TYR A 572 -21.14 14.37 -10.74
C TYR A 572 -20.36 15.60 -11.18
N ALA A 573 -19.32 15.96 -10.42
CA ALA A 573 -18.33 16.97 -10.80
C ALA A 573 -16.99 16.70 -10.13
N THR A 574 -15.89 17.00 -10.81
CA THR A 574 -14.55 16.91 -10.22
C THR A 574 -13.72 18.11 -10.65
N HIS A 575 -12.93 18.66 -9.74
CA HIS A 575 -11.96 19.71 -10.05
C HIS A 575 -10.66 19.44 -9.32
N SER A 576 -9.54 19.77 -9.96
CA SER A 576 -8.20 19.61 -9.41
C SER A 576 -7.41 20.88 -9.65
N SER A 577 -6.55 21.26 -8.70
CA SER A 577 -5.66 22.41 -8.87
C SER A 577 -4.31 22.14 -8.21
N SER A 578 -3.24 22.63 -8.84
CA SER A 578 -1.91 22.64 -8.22
C SER A 578 -1.91 23.62 -7.05
N ILE A 579 -1.19 23.31 -5.98
CA ILE A 579 -1.18 24.11 -4.75
C ILE A 579 0.26 24.30 -4.30
N ASN A 580 0.68 25.56 -4.19
CA ASN A 580 2.00 25.95 -3.74
C ASN A 580 2.01 26.15 -2.22
N ALA A 581 1.65 25.08 -1.53
CA ALA A 581 1.71 24.97 -0.09
C ALA A 581 2.21 23.56 0.22
N SER A 582 2.98 23.39 1.27
CA SER A 582 3.53 22.09 1.57
C SER A 582 2.45 21.13 2.11
N LEU A 583 2.80 19.86 2.30
CA LEU A 583 1.77 18.84 2.48
C LEU A 583 0.95 18.95 3.77
N SER A 584 1.45 19.75 4.70
CA SER A 584 0.80 20.09 5.97
C SER A 584 -0.39 20.93 5.86
N THR A 585 -0.22 22.15 5.41
CA THR A 585 -1.28 23.11 5.48
C THR A 585 -2.36 22.69 4.56
N VAL A 586 -2.05 22.10 3.40
CA VAL A 586 -3.07 21.48 2.56
C VAL A 586 -3.88 20.45 3.35
N TRP A 587 -3.22 19.56 4.10
CA TRP A 587 -3.92 18.57 4.91
C TRP A 587 -4.63 19.17 6.15
N ASN A 588 -4.11 20.23 6.77
CA ASN A 588 -4.74 20.91 7.92
C ASN A 588 -5.99 21.67 7.46
N VAL A 589 -5.88 22.39 6.34
CA VAL A 589 -6.98 23.11 5.70
C VAL A 589 -8.07 22.14 5.29
N LEU A 590 -7.72 20.99 4.71
CA LEU A 590 -8.68 19.95 4.36
C LEU A 590 -9.42 19.39 5.57
N LEU A 591 -8.74 19.16 6.68
CA LEU A 591 -9.41 18.69 7.88
C LEU A 591 -10.22 19.83 8.56
N ASP A 592 -9.80 21.10 8.48
CA ASP A 592 -10.61 22.24 8.96
C ASP A 592 -11.94 22.33 8.18
N THR A 593 -11.98 21.92 6.91
CA THR A 593 -13.24 21.89 6.13
C THR A 593 -14.28 20.91 6.67
N ILE A 594 -13.84 19.91 7.44
CA ILE A 594 -14.72 18.92 8.06
C ILE A 594 -15.51 19.59 9.20
N GLU A 595 -14.87 20.43 9.99
CA GLU A 595 -15.48 21.06 11.17
C GLU A 595 -16.04 22.46 10.88
N ASN A 596 -15.39 23.19 9.96
CA ASN A 596 -15.71 24.56 9.58
C ASN A 596 -16.01 24.70 8.07
N PRO A 597 -16.93 23.90 7.51
CA PRO A 597 -17.20 23.87 6.06
C PRO A 597 -17.59 25.24 5.49
N GLY A 598 -18.29 26.08 6.26
CA GLY A 598 -18.71 27.41 5.82
C GLY A 598 -17.58 28.40 5.52
N ARG A 599 -16.34 28.12 5.96
CA ARG A 599 -15.15 28.90 5.59
C ARG A 599 -14.67 28.65 4.16
N TYR A 600 -15.06 27.51 3.59
CA TYR A 600 -14.54 26.98 2.33
C TYR A 600 -15.62 26.82 1.26
N ASN A 601 -16.84 26.52 1.70
CA ASN A 601 -18.04 26.45 0.89
C ASN A 601 -19.08 27.45 1.45
N PRO A 602 -19.28 28.62 0.81
CA PRO A 602 -20.26 29.62 1.24
C PRO A 602 -21.71 29.10 1.28
N GLU A 603 -22.01 28.06 0.50
CA GLU A 603 -23.34 27.44 0.46
C GLU A 603 -23.56 26.43 1.60
N ALA A 604 -22.54 26.16 2.41
CA ALA A 604 -22.58 25.24 3.53
C ALA A 604 -22.81 25.99 4.86
N TYR A 605 -23.96 25.77 5.49
CA TYR A 605 -24.32 26.41 6.74
C TYR A 605 -25.03 25.45 7.70
N ASN A 606 -25.19 25.84 8.97
CA ASN A 606 -25.79 25.01 10.01
C ASN A 606 -25.15 23.62 10.17
N CYS A 607 -23.81 23.57 10.14
CA CYS A 607 -23.06 22.35 10.41
C CYS A 607 -23.23 21.93 11.88
N LYS A 608 -23.69 20.70 12.11
CA LYS A 608 -23.83 20.06 13.42
C LYS A 608 -23.19 18.68 13.38
N ILE A 609 -22.16 18.46 14.20
CA ILE A 609 -21.55 17.14 14.34
C ILE A 609 -22.47 16.28 15.20
N LEU A 610 -22.90 15.13 14.68
CA LEU A 610 -23.82 14.21 15.33
C LEU A 610 -23.07 13.13 16.12
N GLU A 611 -21.98 12.60 15.55
CA GLU A 611 -21.18 11.53 16.16
C GLU A 611 -19.72 11.64 15.69
N ARG A 612 -18.77 11.16 16.50
CA ARG A 612 -17.35 11.10 16.15
C ARG A 612 -16.85 9.66 16.25
N TYR A 613 -16.02 9.26 15.28
CA TYR A 613 -15.38 7.95 15.18
C TYR A 613 -13.85 8.13 15.13
N HIS A 614 -13.09 7.05 15.34
CA HIS A 614 -11.62 7.06 15.33
C HIS A 614 -10.98 7.65 14.06
N ASN A 615 -11.62 7.50 12.88
CA ASN A 615 -11.14 8.03 11.59
C ASN A 615 -12.24 8.76 10.78
N GLY A 616 -13.24 9.30 11.46
CA GLY A 616 -14.39 9.89 10.80
C GLY A 616 -15.33 10.67 11.71
N ILE A 617 -16.27 11.39 11.12
CA ILE A 617 -17.39 12.00 11.84
C ILE A 617 -18.69 11.71 11.10
N LEU A 618 -19.80 11.66 11.82
CA LEU A 618 -21.12 11.82 11.24
C LEU A 618 -21.54 13.26 11.50
N ARG A 619 -21.84 14.03 10.45
CA ARG A 619 -22.36 15.40 10.58
C ARG A 619 -23.65 15.57 9.83
N GLN A 620 -24.46 16.51 10.32
CA GLN A 620 -25.61 17.07 9.62
C GLN A 620 -25.26 18.48 9.17
N ILE A 621 -25.55 18.82 7.92
CA ILE A 621 -25.21 20.12 7.32
C ILE A 621 -26.29 20.55 6.35
N LYS A 622 -26.47 21.86 6.17
CA LYS A 622 -27.26 22.40 5.06
C LYS A 622 -26.35 22.78 3.90
N VAL A 623 -26.56 22.19 2.73
CA VAL A 623 -25.85 22.48 1.48
C VAL A 623 -26.87 22.52 0.35
N LEU A 624 -26.80 23.51 -0.54
CA LEU A 624 -27.76 23.69 -1.65
C LEU A 624 -29.24 23.69 -1.18
N ASN A 625 -29.51 24.32 -0.03
CA ASN A 625 -30.83 24.34 0.65
C ASN A 625 -31.38 22.97 1.09
N MET A 626 -30.58 21.91 1.05
CA MET A 626 -30.93 20.58 1.53
C MET A 626 -30.26 20.30 2.87
N THR A 627 -30.98 19.64 3.78
CA THR A 627 -30.36 19.10 5.01
C THR A 627 -29.83 17.72 4.70
N VAL A 628 -28.54 17.52 4.92
CA VAL A 628 -27.80 16.33 4.54
C VAL A 628 -27.08 15.78 5.77
N GLU A 629 -27.22 14.49 6.02
CA GLU A 629 -26.33 13.77 6.94
C GLU A 629 -25.25 13.06 6.14
N GLU A 630 -24.00 13.18 6.59
CA GLU A 630 -22.87 12.55 5.92
C GLU A 630 -21.86 11.99 6.91
N LYS A 631 -21.44 10.75 6.65
CA LYS A 631 -20.35 10.09 7.31
C LYS A 631 -19.05 10.41 6.57
N ILE A 632 -18.24 11.24 7.20
CA ILE A 632 -16.94 11.65 6.71
C ILE A 632 -15.91 10.70 7.27
N THR A 633 -15.02 10.18 6.44
CA THR A 633 -13.86 9.38 6.85
C THR A 633 -12.61 9.87 6.14
N TRP A 634 -11.46 9.82 6.78
CA TRP A 634 -10.20 10.24 6.15
C TRP A 634 -9.08 9.23 6.34
N ASN A 635 -8.17 9.19 5.38
CA ASN A 635 -7.00 8.34 5.40
C ASN A 635 -5.78 9.15 4.95
N GLU A 636 -4.94 9.51 5.90
CA GLU A 636 -3.79 10.37 5.68
C GLU A 636 -2.65 9.70 4.90
N LYS A 637 -2.49 8.37 5.04
CA LYS A 637 -1.55 7.57 4.24
C LYS A 637 -1.86 7.70 2.75
N THR A 638 -3.14 7.64 2.39
CA THR A 638 -3.61 7.74 1.00
C THR A 638 -3.91 9.18 0.54
N GLY A 639 -3.89 10.15 1.48
CA GLY A 639 -4.24 11.55 1.21
C GLY A 639 -5.70 11.78 0.81
N LYS A 640 -6.64 10.97 1.30
CA LYS A 640 -8.08 11.03 0.90
C LYS A 640 -9.00 11.35 2.08
N ILE A 641 -10.01 12.20 1.85
CA ILE A 641 -11.16 12.44 2.74
C ILE A 641 -12.43 12.12 1.96
N ARG A 642 -13.25 11.20 2.45
CA ARG A 642 -14.49 10.74 1.84
C ARG A 642 -15.68 11.24 2.65
N HIS A 643 -16.65 11.84 2.00
CA HIS A 643 -17.89 12.37 2.56
C HIS A 643 -19.05 11.51 2.04
N THR A 644 -19.49 10.50 2.78
CA THR A 644 -20.52 9.55 2.33
C THR A 644 -21.89 9.98 2.83
N LEU A 645 -22.88 10.11 1.95
CA LEU A 645 -24.25 10.42 2.35
C LEU A 645 -24.84 9.33 3.23
N VAL A 646 -25.53 9.75 4.30
CA VAL A 646 -26.27 8.90 5.23
C VAL A 646 -27.69 9.46 5.33
N ASN A 647 -28.71 8.60 5.24
CA ASN A 647 -30.13 8.99 5.43
C ASN A 647 -30.63 10.16 4.56
N ASN A 648 -29.98 10.46 3.42
CA ASN A 648 -30.43 11.55 2.56
C ASN A 648 -31.72 11.13 1.84
N PRO A 649 -32.79 11.96 1.85
CA PRO A 649 -34.09 11.58 1.31
C PRO A 649 -34.16 11.57 -0.22
N PHE A 650 -33.09 11.93 -0.93
CA PHE A 650 -33.09 12.10 -2.38
C PHE A 650 -31.93 11.40 -3.08
N PHE A 651 -30.76 11.35 -2.43
CA PHE A 651 -29.49 10.92 -3.04
C PHE A 651 -28.76 9.86 -2.20
N ILE A 652 -28.04 8.97 -2.86
CA ILE A 652 -26.97 8.14 -2.30
C ILE A 652 -25.65 8.52 -2.97
N GLY A 653 -24.51 8.27 -2.33
CA GLY A 653 -23.21 8.55 -2.95
C GLY A 653 -22.24 9.26 -2.02
N GLN A 654 -21.20 9.86 -2.59
CA GLN A 654 -20.10 10.42 -1.81
C GLN A 654 -19.41 11.61 -2.48
N GLY A 655 -18.90 12.53 -1.67
CA GLY A 655 -17.84 13.47 -2.04
C GLY A 655 -16.45 12.90 -1.68
N THR A 656 -15.39 13.25 -2.39
CA THR A 656 -14.02 12.84 -2.08
C THR A 656 -13.04 13.99 -2.31
N ASN A 657 -12.34 14.41 -1.26
CA ASN A 657 -11.14 15.24 -1.38
C ASN A 657 -9.90 14.35 -1.47
N LYS A 658 -8.95 14.68 -2.33
CA LYS A 658 -7.69 13.95 -2.49
C LYS A 658 -6.51 14.92 -2.61
N VAL A 659 -5.41 14.61 -1.93
CA VAL A 659 -4.12 15.28 -2.12
C VAL A 659 -3.16 14.31 -2.81
N ILE A 660 -2.70 14.69 -3.99
CA ILE A 660 -1.79 13.92 -4.84
C ILE A 660 -0.38 14.50 -4.66
N ARG A 661 0.58 13.63 -4.32
CA ARG A 661 2.00 14.00 -4.23
C ARG A 661 2.64 13.87 -5.62
N PRO A 662 3.61 14.73 -5.98
CA PRO A 662 4.42 14.53 -7.18
C PRO A 662 5.15 13.19 -7.14
N THR A 663 5.34 12.57 -8.30
CA THR A 663 6.02 11.28 -8.47
C THR A 663 7.54 11.41 -8.52
N SER A 664 8.08 12.62 -8.63
CA SER A 664 9.52 12.90 -8.63
C SER A 664 10.03 13.19 -7.20
N ASN A 665 11.28 12.83 -6.89
CA ASN A 665 11.95 13.20 -5.63
C ASN A 665 12.34 14.70 -5.58
N ASN A 666 11.79 15.55 -6.45
CA ASN A 666 12.11 16.97 -6.50
C ASN A 666 11.30 17.74 -5.42
N PRO A 667 11.94 18.34 -4.40
CA PRO A 667 11.26 19.03 -3.30
C PRO A 667 10.56 20.34 -3.70
N HIS A 668 10.69 20.80 -4.96
CA HIS A 668 10.08 22.03 -5.47
C HIS A 668 8.83 21.82 -6.33
N GLU A 669 8.37 20.58 -6.56
CA GLU A 669 7.19 20.31 -7.38
C GLU A 669 5.88 20.47 -6.55
N PRO A 670 4.89 21.26 -7.01
CA PRO A 670 3.71 21.58 -6.21
C PRO A 670 2.77 20.38 -6.05
N LEU A 671 2.06 20.32 -4.92
CA LEU A 671 1.04 19.29 -4.69
C LEU A 671 -0.17 19.53 -5.59
N VAL A 672 -1.01 18.51 -5.78
CA VAL A 672 -2.33 18.69 -6.43
C VAL A 672 -3.43 18.32 -5.43
N ILE A 673 -4.40 19.22 -5.27
CA ILE A 673 -5.62 18.96 -4.52
C ILE A 673 -6.78 18.74 -5.49
N SER A 674 -7.61 17.73 -5.25
CA SER A 674 -8.82 17.48 -6.03
C SER A 674 -10.03 17.29 -5.13
N TYR A 675 -11.19 17.75 -5.58
CA TYR A 675 -12.48 17.42 -4.98
C TYR A 675 -13.41 16.84 -6.03
N THR A 676 -13.99 15.69 -5.72
CA THR A 676 -14.96 14.98 -6.56
C THR A 676 -16.27 14.89 -5.80
N TRP A 677 -17.36 15.30 -6.43
CA TRP A 677 -18.72 15.13 -5.97
C TRP A 677 -19.37 14.05 -6.82
N ASP A 678 -19.95 13.02 -6.20
CA ASP A 678 -20.51 11.87 -6.90
C ASP A 678 -21.76 11.33 -6.18
N TRP A 679 -22.92 11.91 -6.49
CA TRP A 679 -24.21 11.53 -5.92
C TRP A 679 -25.13 10.95 -6.99
N GLU A 680 -26.01 10.04 -6.59
CA GLU A 680 -26.98 9.36 -7.44
C GLU A 680 -28.36 9.46 -6.77
N ALA A 681 -29.33 10.00 -7.50
CA ALA A 681 -30.71 10.10 -7.05
C ALA A 681 -31.33 8.70 -7.06
N TYR A 682 -31.96 8.30 -5.95
CA TYR A 682 -32.60 6.98 -5.85
C TYR A 682 -34.13 7.04 -5.88
N ASN A 683 -34.72 8.23 -6.00
CA ASN A 683 -36.17 8.43 -6.12
C ASN A 683 -36.55 9.58 -7.08
N GLU A 684 -37.83 9.65 -7.45
CA GLU A 684 -38.33 10.61 -8.44
C GLU A 684 -38.17 12.08 -8.02
N GLU A 685 -38.33 12.38 -6.73
CA GLU A 685 -38.11 13.73 -6.20
C GLU A 685 -36.63 14.13 -6.28
N GLY A 686 -35.71 13.22 -5.95
CA GLY A 686 -34.28 13.40 -6.08
C GLY A 686 -33.85 13.62 -7.53
N ARG A 687 -34.49 12.95 -8.50
CA ARG A 687 -34.24 13.17 -9.93
C ARG A 687 -34.65 14.58 -10.38
N LYS A 688 -35.74 15.14 -9.86
CA LYS A 688 -36.15 16.54 -10.11
C LYS A 688 -35.18 17.54 -9.48
N VAL A 689 -34.65 17.23 -8.30
CA VAL A 689 -33.63 18.04 -7.63
C VAL A 689 -32.30 17.97 -8.38
N ALA A 690 -31.88 16.79 -8.83
CA ALA A 690 -30.65 16.53 -9.58
C ALA A 690 -30.55 17.43 -10.82
N GLN A 691 -31.63 17.52 -11.61
CA GLN A 691 -31.69 18.37 -12.80
C GLN A 691 -31.49 19.86 -12.50
N LYS A 692 -31.96 20.34 -11.35
CA LYS A 692 -31.83 21.75 -10.97
C LYS A 692 -30.43 22.11 -10.48
N ILE A 693 -29.73 21.18 -9.84
CA ILE A 693 -28.41 21.42 -9.23
C ILE A 693 -27.23 21.00 -10.12
N GLN A 694 -27.47 20.22 -11.19
CA GLN A 694 -26.43 19.70 -12.08
C GLN A 694 -25.56 20.80 -12.71
N GLU A 695 -26.18 21.92 -13.10
CA GLU A 695 -25.48 23.03 -13.78
C GLU A 695 -24.65 23.88 -12.81
N SER A 696 -25.07 24.00 -11.54
CA SER A 696 -24.37 24.78 -10.52
C SER A 696 -23.27 23.99 -9.80
N ILE A 697 -23.30 22.65 -9.83
CA ILE A 697 -22.39 21.85 -9.01
C ILE A 697 -20.94 21.82 -9.51
N ALA A 698 -20.72 21.93 -10.82
CA ALA A 698 -19.38 21.99 -11.39
C ALA A 698 -18.65 23.28 -10.95
N GLU A 699 -19.36 24.40 -10.94
CA GLU A 699 -18.84 25.68 -10.46
C GLU A 699 -18.64 25.63 -8.93
N ALA A 700 -19.57 25.06 -8.17
CA ALA A 700 -19.42 24.88 -6.72
C ALA A 700 -18.18 24.04 -6.36
N VAL A 701 -17.98 22.89 -7.03
CA VAL A 701 -16.79 22.03 -6.82
C VAL A 701 -15.50 22.77 -7.18
N LYS A 702 -15.50 23.53 -8.28
CA LYS A 702 -14.37 24.36 -8.68
C LYS A 702 -14.07 25.44 -7.64
N GLN A 703 -15.07 26.19 -7.18
CA GLN A 703 -14.89 27.24 -6.18
C GLN A 703 -14.40 26.70 -4.84
N ILE A 704 -14.88 25.52 -4.41
CA ILE A 704 -14.37 24.84 -3.22
C ILE A 704 -12.86 24.56 -3.34
N VAL A 705 -12.44 24.00 -4.48
CA VAL A 705 -11.01 23.69 -4.71
C VAL A 705 -10.16 24.97 -4.82
N LEU A 706 -10.66 26.03 -5.45
CA LEU A 706 -9.96 27.32 -5.53
C LEU A 706 -9.86 28.02 -4.17
N ASN A 707 -10.90 27.96 -3.34
CA ASN A 707 -10.87 28.46 -1.97
C ASN A 707 -9.87 27.69 -1.11
N LEU A 708 -9.87 26.35 -1.21
CA LEU A 708 -8.90 25.47 -0.56
C LEU A 708 -7.46 25.83 -0.97
N LYS A 709 -7.23 26.06 -2.26
CA LYS A 709 -5.94 26.53 -2.81
C LYS A 709 -5.54 27.86 -2.19
N SER A 710 -6.39 28.88 -2.33
CA SER A 710 -6.11 30.25 -1.88
C SER A 710 -5.81 30.31 -0.38
N ILE A 711 -6.62 29.65 0.45
CA ILE A 711 -6.45 29.63 1.91
C ILE A 711 -5.17 28.89 2.30
N SER A 712 -4.84 27.78 1.63
CA SER A 712 -3.61 27.04 1.93
C SER A 712 -2.35 27.85 1.56
N GLU A 713 -2.34 28.50 0.40
CA GLU A 713 -1.22 29.33 -0.05
C GLU A 713 -1.08 30.60 0.80
N GLN A 714 -2.19 31.21 1.25
CA GLN A 714 -2.15 32.33 2.20
C GLN A 714 -1.62 31.90 3.58
N GLN A 715 -1.98 30.71 4.07
CA GLN A 715 -1.46 30.18 5.32
C GLN A 715 0.04 29.86 5.21
N GLU A 716 0.50 29.28 4.09
CA GLU A 716 1.93 29.09 3.77
C GLU A 716 2.69 30.44 3.82
N ASN A 717 2.19 31.44 3.10
CA ASN A 717 2.83 32.75 3.00
C ASN A 717 2.87 33.50 4.35
N ARG A 718 1.86 33.31 5.21
CA ARG A 718 1.87 33.83 6.59
C ARG A 718 2.91 33.13 7.46
N VAL A 719 3.09 31.81 7.29
CA VAL A 719 4.16 31.07 7.98
C VAL A 719 5.54 31.56 7.50
N GLN A 720 5.74 31.75 6.19
CA GLN A 720 7.01 32.23 5.63
C GLN A 720 7.35 33.70 5.97
N SER A 721 6.36 34.60 6.01
CA SER A 721 6.56 36.01 6.42
C SER A 721 6.83 36.18 7.92
N THR A 722 6.29 35.29 8.76
CA THR A 722 6.60 35.25 10.20
C THR A 722 8.04 34.81 10.44
N ILE A 723 8.57 33.93 9.57
CA ILE A 723 9.96 33.45 9.59
C ILE A 723 10.97 34.54 9.16
N PHE A 724 10.63 35.43 8.22
CA PHE A 724 11.54 36.49 7.71
C PHE A 724 11.67 37.76 8.58
N ASN A 725 10.75 38.01 9.52
CA ASN A 725 10.76 39.20 10.41
C ASN A 725 11.04 38.88 11.89
N GLY A 726 11.72 37.76 12.17
CA GLY A 726 12.20 37.43 13.50
C GLY A 726 11.10 37.12 14.51
N LYS A 727 10.34 36.04 14.29
CA LYS A 727 9.57 35.29 15.30
C LYS A 727 9.37 33.84 14.79
N ILE A 728 9.70 32.87 15.64
CA ILE A 728 9.91 31.44 15.32
C ILE A 728 8.66 30.76 14.73
N GLY A 729 8.87 29.78 13.83
CA GLY A 729 8.01 28.57 13.80
C GLY A 729 7.81 27.91 12.44
N ALA A 730 8.77 27.09 12.01
CA ALA A 730 8.62 26.15 10.92
C ALA A 730 7.53 25.12 11.24
N ASN A 731 6.54 24.97 10.36
CA ASN A 731 5.54 23.92 10.43
C ASN A 731 5.26 23.41 9.01
N TYR A 732 5.97 22.39 8.49
CA TYR A 732 5.35 21.51 7.50
C TYR A 732 5.74 19.98 7.50
N LYS A 733 4.75 19.11 7.86
CA LYS A 733 4.37 17.64 7.72
C LYS A 733 5.25 16.65 6.92
N LYS A 734 5.23 15.31 7.17
CA LYS A 734 4.02 14.44 7.28
C LYS A 734 4.14 12.99 7.80
N SER A 735 3.14 12.63 8.62
CA SER A 735 2.38 11.39 8.92
C SER A 735 2.40 10.13 8.02
N THR A 736 2.23 8.99 8.72
CA THR A 736 1.40 7.85 8.29
C THR A 736 0.28 7.50 9.29
N ALA A 737 -0.90 8.10 9.07
CA ALA A 737 -2.21 7.93 9.75
C ALA A 737 -2.29 8.53 11.17
N GLU A 738 -2.26 9.86 11.27
CA GLU A 738 -2.34 10.58 12.55
C GLU A 738 -3.79 11.08 12.78
N LYS A 739 -4.36 10.80 13.95
CA LYS A 739 -5.28 11.76 14.61
C LYS A 739 -4.55 13.10 14.62
N PHE A 740 -5.24 14.22 14.36
CA PHE A 740 -4.57 15.53 14.27
C PHE A 740 -3.51 15.68 15.38
N PRO A 741 -2.22 15.87 15.06
CA PRO A 741 -1.20 16.04 16.08
C PRO A 741 -1.61 17.24 16.93
N GLY A 742 -1.97 16.98 18.18
CA GLY A 742 -2.60 17.99 19.01
C GLY A 742 -3.89 17.56 19.70
N THR A 743 -4.71 16.68 19.15
CA THR A 743 -6.04 16.36 19.73
C THR A 743 -5.95 15.43 20.93
N THR A 744 -5.20 14.33 20.81
CA THR A 744 -4.96 13.42 21.94
C THR A 744 -4.01 14.06 22.95
N THR A 745 -3.04 14.87 22.48
CA THR A 745 -2.18 15.66 23.36
C THR A 745 -2.91 16.83 24.04
N ASP A 746 -3.95 17.40 23.43
CA ASP A 746 -4.87 18.36 24.06
C ASP A 746 -5.77 17.68 25.08
N LEU A 747 -6.26 16.46 24.81
CA LEU A 747 -6.96 15.65 25.80
C LEU A 747 -6.11 15.43 27.07
N VAL A 748 -4.82 15.14 26.89
CA VAL A 748 -3.84 15.03 27.99
C VAL A 748 -3.67 16.37 28.74
N LYS A 749 -3.50 17.50 28.04
CA LYS A 749 -3.41 18.82 28.69
C LYS A 749 -4.68 19.16 29.48
N ARG A 750 -5.85 18.85 28.91
CA ARG A 750 -7.15 19.06 29.55
C ARG A 750 -7.29 18.17 30.79
N LEU A 751 -6.82 16.93 30.76
CA LEU A 751 -6.76 16.06 31.94
C LEU A 751 -5.81 16.63 33.01
N PHE A 752 -4.58 17.02 32.66
CA PHE A 752 -3.66 17.63 33.63
C PHE A 752 -4.24 18.91 34.23
N SER A 753 -4.99 19.70 33.45
CA SER A 753 -5.69 20.87 33.99
C SER A 753 -6.71 20.52 35.09
N ARG A 754 -7.30 19.31 35.07
CA ARG A 754 -8.16 18.80 36.15
C ARG A 754 -7.32 18.46 37.38
N GLY A 755 -6.18 17.79 37.18
CA GLY A 755 -5.22 17.47 38.23
C GLY A 755 -4.66 18.71 38.93
N GLU A 756 -4.21 19.71 38.18
CA GLU A 756 -3.61 20.93 38.76
C GLU A 756 -4.64 21.81 39.51
N ALA A 757 -5.94 21.65 39.21
CA ALA A 757 -7.03 22.34 39.88
C ALA A 757 -7.64 21.55 41.07
N PHE A 758 -7.18 20.31 41.30
CA PHE A 758 -7.78 19.35 42.25
C PHE A 758 -9.27 19.03 41.96
N ASP A 759 -9.62 18.90 40.67
CA ASP A 759 -10.96 18.58 40.19
C ASP A 759 -11.09 17.08 39.89
N SER A 760 -11.20 16.24 40.92
CA SER A 760 -11.25 14.77 40.77
C SER A 760 -12.54 14.28 40.08
N GLU A 761 -13.66 14.96 40.29
CA GLU A 761 -14.93 14.71 39.58
C GLU A 761 -14.79 14.95 38.07
N GLY A 762 -14.18 16.07 37.68
CA GLY A 762 -13.86 16.37 36.29
C GLY A 762 -12.81 15.42 35.69
N PHE A 763 -11.83 14.99 36.50
CA PHE A 763 -10.73 14.12 36.09
C PHE A 763 -11.23 12.76 35.58
N ILE A 764 -12.17 12.13 36.27
CA ILE A 764 -12.66 10.79 35.90
C ILE A 764 -13.52 10.76 34.62
N ASN A 765 -14.03 11.91 34.18
CA ASN A 765 -14.83 12.00 32.94
C ASN A 765 -14.01 11.75 31.67
N PHE A 766 -12.68 11.84 31.78
CA PHE A 766 -11.75 11.55 30.69
C PHE A 766 -11.52 10.05 30.50
N PHE A 767 -11.99 9.17 31.38
CA PHE A 767 -11.76 7.73 31.32
C PHE A 767 -12.96 6.97 30.74
N THR A 768 -12.67 5.85 30.06
CA THR A 768 -13.70 4.88 29.63
C THR A 768 -14.41 4.24 30.82
N ASP A 769 -15.48 3.48 30.59
CA ASP A 769 -16.23 2.83 31.67
C ASP A 769 -15.50 1.63 32.28
N THR A 770 -14.51 1.09 31.56
CA THR A 770 -13.59 0.03 32.03
C THR A 770 -12.13 0.49 31.90
N PRO A 771 -11.69 1.49 32.69
CA PRO A 771 -10.36 2.07 32.54
C PRO A 771 -9.30 1.31 33.33
N VAL A 772 -8.04 1.49 32.95
CA VAL A 772 -6.88 1.08 33.74
C VAL A 772 -6.09 2.32 34.15
N TYR A 773 -5.95 2.57 35.44
CA TYR A 773 -5.13 3.67 35.96
C TYR A 773 -4.15 3.14 36.99
N GLN A 774 -2.88 3.52 36.87
CA GLN A 774 -1.86 3.14 37.84
C GLN A 774 -0.84 4.25 38.04
N PHE A 775 -0.62 4.61 39.30
CA PHE A 775 0.41 5.58 39.71
C PHE A 775 1.59 4.84 40.34
N GLY A 776 2.74 4.82 39.66
CA GLY A 776 3.95 4.15 40.11
C GLY A 776 3.66 2.69 40.48
N ASN A 777 4.03 2.33 41.71
CA ASN A 777 3.81 1.00 42.27
C ASN A 777 2.52 0.86 43.11
N PHE A 778 1.61 1.85 43.07
CA PHE A 778 0.31 1.72 43.75
C PHE A 778 -0.61 0.72 43.05
N ASP A 779 -1.64 0.28 43.76
CA ASP A 779 -2.64 -0.65 43.24
C ASP A 779 -3.30 -0.14 41.95
N VAL A 780 -3.54 -1.05 41.00
CA VAL A 780 -4.20 -0.73 39.74
C VAL A 780 -5.67 -0.42 40.00
N CYS A 781 -6.13 0.75 39.56
CA CYS A 781 -7.53 1.15 39.58
C CYS A 781 -8.19 0.69 38.27
N LEU A 782 -9.25 -0.12 38.38
CA LEU A 782 -9.95 -0.73 37.23
C LEU A 782 -11.35 -0.13 36.96
N ASP A 783 -11.73 0.89 37.73
CA ASP A 783 -12.99 1.61 37.57
C ASP A 783 -12.84 3.10 37.95
N LYS A 784 -13.79 3.93 37.53
CA LYS A 784 -13.77 5.39 37.77
C LYS A 784 -13.81 5.75 39.26
N ALA A 785 -14.49 4.95 40.09
CA ALA A 785 -14.60 5.24 41.52
C ALA A 785 -13.26 5.03 42.24
N ALA A 786 -12.51 3.99 41.87
CA ALA A 786 -11.17 3.72 42.34
C ALA A 786 -10.19 4.83 41.90
N ILE A 787 -10.26 5.28 40.64
CA ILE A 787 -9.46 6.40 40.13
C ILE A 787 -9.73 7.67 40.94
N LYS A 788 -11.01 8.00 41.15
CA LYS A 788 -11.40 9.18 41.92
C LYS A 788 -10.84 9.13 43.34
N LYS A 789 -11.01 7.99 44.03
CA LYS A 789 -10.51 7.78 45.40
C LYS A 789 -8.98 7.95 45.46
N SER A 790 -8.27 7.42 44.48
CA SER A 790 -6.81 7.57 44.37
C SER A 790 -6.40 9.03 44.17
N ALA A 791 -7.06 9.74 43.24
CA ALA A 791 -6.82 11.16 42.99
C ALA A 791 -7.13 12.04 44.22
N ASP A 792 -8.27 11.81 44.89
CA ASP A 792 -8.66 12.55 46.10
C ASP A 792 -7.63 12.35 47.24
N ALA A 793 -7.20 11.10 47.45
CA ALA A 793 -6.17 10.79 48.43
C ALA A 793 -4.86 11.52 48.11
N PHE A 794 -4.44 11.50 46.84
CA PHE A 794 -3.22 12.18 46.41
C PHE A 794 -3.31 13.71 46.59
N PHE A 795 -4.40 14.35 46.12
CA PHE A 795 -4.60 15.80 46.25
C PHE A 795 -4.65 16.25 47.72
N SER A 796 -5.15 15.40 48.63
CA SER A 796 -5.15 15.71 50.07
C SER A 796 -3.73 15.85 50.66
N GLY A 797 -2.75 15.13 50.09
CA GLY A 797 -1.37 15.10 50.55
C GLY A 797 -0.50 16.28 50.09
N ILE A 798 -0.95 17.08 49.14
CA ILE A 798 -0.16 18.17 48.55
C ILE A 798 -0.91 19.52 48.57
N SER A 799 -0.17 20.61 48.46
CA SER A 799 -0.71 21.98 48.37
C SER A 799 -0.94 22.39 46.91
N ALA A 800 -0.09 21.94 45.99
CA ALA A 800 -0.22 22.17 44.55
C ALA A 800 0.65 21.19 43.75
N VAL A 801 0.33 21.00 42.47
CA VAL A 801 1.10 20.23 41.49
C VAL A 801 1.17 20.99 40.16
N TYR A 802 2.32 20.98 39.49
CA TYR A 802 2.51 21.55 38.16
C TYR A 802 3.26 20.57 37.25
N HIS A 803 2.71 20.29 36.08
CA HIS A 803 3.30 19.41 35.07
C HIS A 803 4.08 20.26 34.06
N ASP A 804 5.41 20.22 34.13
CA ASP A 804 6.28 20.89 33.17
C ASP A 804 6.59 19.93 32.01
N ILE A 805 5.62 19.81 31.10
CA ILE A 805 5.69 18.89 29.95
C ILE A 805 6.87 19.27 29.07
N LYS A 806 7.87 18.37 28.99
CA LYS A 806 9.03 18.55 28.13
C LYS A 806 8.73 18.06 26.73
N MET A 807 8.30 16.81 26.65
CA MET A 807 7.98 16.14 25.40
C MET A 807 6.64 15.46 25.55
N ILE A 808 5.84 15.53 24.50
CA ILE A 808 4.59 14.80 24.39
C ILE A 808 4.54 14.23 22.99
N TRP A 809 4.45 12.90 22.91
CA TRP A 809 4.45 12.16 21.66
C TRP A 809 3.18 11.35 21.54
N GLU A 810 2.55 11.45 20.39
CA GLU A 810 1.39 10.64 20.02
C GLU A 810 1.84 9.59 19.01
N VAL A 811 1.59 8.31 19.30
CA VAL A 811 1.91 7.17 18.44
C VAL A 811 0.67 6.28 18.35
N GLY A 812 -0.10 6.44 17.26
CA GLY A 812 -1.38 5.75 17.11
C GLY A 812 -2.37 6.17 18.20
N ASP A 813 -2.86 5.19 18.98
CA ASP A 813 -3.76 5.42 20.11
C ASP A 813 -3.04 5.56 21.46
N VAL A 814 -1.72 5.77 21.45
CA VAL A 814 -0.90 5.89 22.67
C VAL A 814 -0.27 7.27 22.74
N VAL A 815 -0.30 7.92 23.92
CA VAL A 815 0.42 9.17 24.18
C VAL A 815 1.48 8.94 25.24
N PHE A 816 2.72 9.29 24.93
CA PHE A 816 3.85 9.30 25.86
C PHE A 816 4.11 10.74 26.28
N VAL A 817 4.20 10.98 27.58
CA VAL A 817 4.55 12.30 28.14
C VAL A 817 5.80 12.15 28.96
N GLU A 818 6.81 12.95 28.67
CA GLU A 818 8.01 13.10 29.49
C GLU A 818 8.01 14.50 30.09
N MET A 819 8.11 14.60 31.41
CA MET A 819 7.94 15.86 32.12
C MET A 819 8.67 15.87 33.46
N ASP A 820 8.91 17.07 33.95
CA ASP A 820 9.19 17.26 35.38
C ASP A 820 7.90 17.69 36.07
N VAL A 821 7.56 17.05 37.18
CA VAL A 821 6.39 17.40 37.98
C VAL A 821 6.85 18.07 39.26
N THR A 822 6.39 19.31 39.47
CA THR A 822 6.70 20.09 40.67
C THR A 822 5.55 20.00 41.67
N TYR A 823 5.87 19.60 42.90
CA TYR A 823 4.93 19.48 44.00
C TYR A 823 5.25 20.50 45.09
N TRP A 824 4.21 21.17 45.58
CA TRP A 824 4.26 21.97 46.80
C TRP A 824 3.70 21.12 47.92
N ARG A 825 4.52 20.84 48.92
CA ARG A 825 4.13 20.04 50.08
C ARG A 825 3.30 20.85 51.07
N LYS A 826 2.69 20.17 52.04
CA LYS A 826 1.93 20.82 53.13
C LYS A 826 2.82 21.56 54.13
N ASP A 827 4.09 21.18 54.24
CA ASP A 827 5.09 21.84 55.08
C ASP A 827 5.68 23.13 54.45
N GLY A 828 5.25 23.48 53.23
CA GLY A 828 5.72 24.66 52.50
C GLY A 828 6.96 24.41 51.62
N SER A 829 7.58 23.24 51.70
CA SER A 829 8.70 22.87 50.82
C SER A 829 8.24 22.50 49.40
N VAL A 830 9.15 22.58 48.44
CA VAL A 830 8.90 22.29 47.02
C VAL A 830 9.86 21.24 46.52
N VAL A 831 9.39 20.29 45.72
CA VAL A 831 10.21 19.28 45.06
C VAL A 831 9.80 19.10 43.61
N THR A 832 10.77 18.84 42.76
CA THR A 832 10.55 18.54 41.34
C THR A 832 11.11 17.17 41.04
N LEU A 833 10.32 16.33 40.36
CA LEU A 833 10.64 14.94 40.09
C LEU A 833 10.45 14.63 38.60
N PRO A 834 11.35 13.85 37.98
CA PRO A 834 11.14 13.37 36.61
C PRO A 834 10.00 12.36 36.57
N CYS A 835 9.15 12.45 35.54
CA CYS A 835 7.98 11.61 35.37
C CYS A 835 7.81 11.23 33.90
N SER A 836 7.35 10.00 33.66
CA SER A 836 6.89 9.56 32.35
C SER A 836 5.50 8.96 32.45
N ASP A 837 4.57 9.47 31.65
CA ASP A 837 3.20 8.95 31.57
C ASP A 837 2.96 8.26 30.23
N ILE A 838 2.21 7.16 30.26
CA ILE A 838 1.73 6.45 29.08
C ILE A 838 0.20 6.41 29.13
N PHE A 839 -0.43 7.05 28.15
CA PHE A 839 -1.88 7.04 27.95
C PHE A 839 -2.22 6.10 26.81
N ARG A 840 -3.31 5.33 26.92
CA ARG A 840 -3.97 4.68 25.77
C ARG A 840 -5.37 5.24 25.61
N VAL A 841 -5.76 5.52 24.37
CA VAL A 841 -6.98 6.25 24.04
C VAL A 841 -7.93 5.35 23.26
N GLU A 842 -9.17 5.29 23.73
CA GLU A 842 -10.26 4.60 23.08
C GLU A 842 -11.39 5.61 22.82
N GLY A 843 -11.68 5.86 21.54
CA GLY A 843 -12.57 6.95 21.16
C GLY A 843 -12.00 8.31 21.54
N ASP A 844 -12.73 9.05 22.39
CA ASP A 844 -12.38 10.37 22.92
C ASP A 844 -11.98 10.34 24.41
N LYS A 845 -11.71 9.15 24.96
CA LYS A 845 -11.40 8.90 26.36
C LYS A 845 -10.15 8.03 26.54
N PHE A 846 -9.56 8.09 27.73
CA PHE A 846 -8.47 7.21 28.13
C PHE A 846 -9.02 5.86 28.57
N SER A 847 -8.61 4.80 27.86
CA SER A 847 -8.78 3.43 28.33
C SER A 847 -7.68 3.06 29.33
N GLU A 848 -6.51 3.70 29.24
CA GLU A 848 -5.39 3.44 30.15
C GLU A 848 -4.59 4.72 30.46
N LEU A 849 -4.16 4.88 31.70
CA LEU A 849 -3.12 5.82 32.14
C LEU A 849 -2.15 5.12 33.11
N ARG A 850 -0.88 5.01 32.73
CA ARG A 850 0.21 4.58 33.62
C ARG A 850 1.19 5.72 33.86
N ILE A 851 1.46 6.02 35.12
CA ILE A 851 2.36 7.09 35.57
C ILE A 851 3.60 6.44 36.16
N PHE A 852 4.77 6.74 35.61
CA PHE A 852 6.06 6.23 36.06
C PHE A 852 6.87 7.37 36.71
N MET A 853 6.94 7.36 38.04
CA MET A 853 7.81 8.22 38.82
C MET A 853 8.10 7.61 40.19
N ASP A 854 9.24 7.98 40.79
CA ASP A 854 9.46 7.78 42.22
C ASP A 854 8.85 8.96 43.00
N VAL A 855 7.69 8.74 43.60
CA VAL A 855 6.92 9.78 44.31
C VAL A 855 7.24 9.87 45.80
N ASN A 856 8.05 8.95 46.33
CA ASN A 856 8.38 8.93 47.77
C ASN A 856 8.89 10.28 48.29
N PRO A 857 9.75 11.03 47.56
CA PRO A 857 10.20 12.34 48.02
C PRO A 857 9.05 13.33 48.25
N VAL A 858 7.91 13.20 47.58
CA VAL A 858 6.76 14.11 47.82
C VAL A 858 6.22 13.96 49.24
N PHE A 859 6.22 12.75 49.79
CA PHE A 859 5.66 12.44 51.11
C PHE A 859 6.71 12.34 52.22
N ASP A 860 7.99 12.17 51.86
CA ASP A 860 9.12 12.16 52.78
C ASP A 860 10.15 13.24 52.40
N PRO A 861 10.16 14.40 53.08
CA PRO A 861 11.09 15.48 52.79
C PRO A 861 12.54 15.15 53.17
N THR A 862 12.81 14.04 53.86
CA THR A 862 14.17 13.60 54.20
C THR A 862 14.90 12.97 53.01
N ILE A 863 14.17 12.56 51.96
CA ILE A 863 14.74 11.99 50.74
C ILE A 863 15.33 13.12 49.89
N ASN A 864 16.67 13.14 49.77
CA ASN A 864 17.37 14.15 49.00
C ASN A 864 17.24 13.92 47.49
N VAL A 865 16.76 14.92 46.75
CA VAL A 865 16.62 14.90 45.29
C VAL A 865 17.66 15.84 44.67
N PRO A 866 18.63 15.36 43.87
CA PRO A 866 19.66 16.22 43.31
C PRO A 866 19.08 17.15 42.22
N ASN A 867 19.65 18.35 42.07
CA ASN A 867 19.23 19.33 41.05
C ASN A 867 19.36 18.84 39.59
N SER A 868 20.10 17.75 39.38
CA SER A 868 20.27 17.06 38.09
C SER A 868 19.18 16.01 37.81
N ALA A 869 18.38 15.61 38.81
CA ALA A 869 17.27 14.68 38.65
C ALA A 869 16.09 15.38 37.96
N THR A 870 16.21 15.49 36.64
CA THR A 870 15.26 16.16 35.77
C THR A 870 15.38 15.58 34.37
N VAL A 871 14.26 15.48 33.65
CA VAL A 871 14.25 15.09 32.23
C VAL A 871 14.82 16.20 31.32
N PHE A 872 15.15 17.38 31.89
CA PHE A 872 15.70 18.53 31.18
C PHE A 872 17.23 18.56 31.12
N THR A 873 17.95 17.67 31.82
CA THR A 873 19.42 17.62 31.78
C THR A 873 19.88 16.89 30.53
N VAL A 874 20.59 17.61 29.64
CA VAL A 874 21.24 17.03 28.45
C VAL A 874 22.77 16.96 28.64
N SER A 875 23.48 16.48 27.61
CA SER A 875 24.95 16.39 27.60
C SER A 875 25.62 17.65 28.16
N GLU A 876 26.71 17.46 28.90
CA GLU A 876 27.46 18.51 29.62
C GLU A 876 26.68 19.20 30.76
N GLY A 877 25.58 18.60 31.24
CA GLY A 877 24.81 19.13 32.37
C GLY A 877 23.98 20.37 32.03
N LYS A 878 23.81 20.69 30.74
CA LYS A 878 22.99 21.82 30.29
C LYS A 878 21.51 21.52 30.53
N LYS A 879 20.76 22.51 31.00
CA LYS A 879 19.30 22.41 31.16
C LYS A 879 18.58 22.99 29.95
N LEU A 880 17.65 22.22 29.40
CA LEU A 880 16.77 22.71 28.36
C LEU A 880 15.75 23.72 28.94
N ILE A 881 15.33 24.69 28.12
CA ILE A 881 14.30 25.66 28.52
C ILE A 881 12.93 24.96 28.50
N PRO A 882 12.11 25.10 29.55
CA PRO A 882 10.76 24.54 29.59
C PRO A 882 9.81 25.28 28.64
N PRO A 883 8.96 24.55 27.90
CA PRO A 883 8.03 25.15 26.95
C PRO A 883 6.83 25.85 27.61
N ASN A 884 6.67 25.75 28.94
CA ASN A 884 5.56 26.32 29.71
C ASN A 884 4.17 25.87 29.23
N THR A 885 4.06 24.63 28.73
CA THR A 885 2.87 24.09 28.08
C THR A 885 1.58 24.27 28.91
N MET A 886 1.61 23.92 30.20
CA MET A 886 0.43 24.03 31.06
C MET A 886 0.10 25.48 31.44
N LYS A 887 1.11 26.36 31.62
CA LYS A 887 0.86 27.80 31.83
C LYS A 887 0.18 28.43 30.62
N ASN A 888 0.66 28.11 29.42
CA ASN A 888 0.07 28.58 28.17
C ASN A 888 -1.34 28.00 27.98
N HIS A 889 -1.59 26.75 28.39
CA HIS A 889 -2.93 26.17 28.38
C HIS A 889 -3.91 27.00 29.23
N PHE A 890 -3.57 27.38 30.46
CA PHE A 890 -4.46 28.21 31.28
C PHE A 890 -4.58 29.66 30.80
N ALA A 891 -3.56 30.20 30.12
CA ALA A 891 -3.57 31.57 29.61
C ALA A 891 -4.31 31.71 28.26
N GLU A 892 -4.22 30.72 27.38
CA GLU A 892 -4.61 30.85 25.98
C GLU A 892 -5.76 29.91 25.59
N HIS A 893 -5.77 28.69 26.13
CA HIS A 893 -6.74 27.66 25.74
C HIS A 893 -8.17 28.05 26.18
N PRO A 894 -9.19 27.96 25.29
CA PRO A 894 -10.56 28.36 25.62
C PRO A 894 -11.12 27.69 26.88
N GLU A 895 -10.97 26.36 27.00
CA GLU A 895 -11.41 25.62 28.19
C GLU A 895 -10.59 26.01 29.44
N GLY A 896 -9.27 26.20 29.29
CA GLY A 896 -8.39 26.59 30.40
C GLY A 896 -8.80 27.94 31.00
N ARG A 897 -9.01 28.94 30.14
CA ARG A 897 -9.50 30.26 30.55
C ARG A 897 -10.88 30.21 31.19
N GLN A 898 -11.81 29.45 30.60
CA GLN A 898 -13.15 29.29 31.15
C GLN A 898 -13.10 28.65 32.55
N ARG A 899 -12.27 27.63 32.76
CA ARG A 899 -12.10 26.97 34.06
C ARG A 899 -11.54 27.91 35.12
N VAL A 900 -10.57 28.75 34.78
CA VAL A 900 -10.06 29.78 35.71
C VAL A 900 -11.18 30.74 36.12
N GLN A 901 -12.01 31.17 35.17
CA GLN A 901 -13.14 32.07 35.44
C GLN A 901 -14.24 31.43 36.30
N THR A 902 -14.43 30.12 36.20
CA THR A 902 -15.46 29.37 36.95
C THR A 902 -14.97 28.77 38.26
N GLY A 903 -13.81 29.19 38.77
CA GLY A 903 -13.30 28.81 40.09
C GLY A 903 -12.38 27.59 40.11
N PHE A 904 -12.03 27.03 38.94
CA PHE A 904 -11.09 25.91 38.78
C PHE A 904 -9.69 26.39 38.36
N ALA A 905 -9.20 27.45 38.98
CA ALA A 905 -7.82 27.88 38.79
C ALA A 905 -6.83 26.85 39.35
N PRO A 906 -5.68 26.63 38.69
CA PRO A 906 -4.67 25.69 39.16
C PRO A 906 -4.12 26.11 40.53
N LYS A 907 -3.92 25.16 41.44
CA LYS A 907 -3.53 25.43 42.83
C LYS A 907 -2.15 26.08 42.95
N TRP A 908 -1.24 25.88 42.01
CA TRP A 908 0.07 26.56 42.03
C TRP A 908 -0.03 28.08 41.82
N SER A 909 -1.13 28.58 41.27
CA SER A 909 -1.37 30.03 41.10
C SER A 909 -1.90 30.72 42.36
N THR A 910 -2.39 29.93 43.31
CA THR A 910 -3.01 30.40 44.57
C THR A 910 -2.34 29.83 45.82
N ALA A 911 -1.36 28.94 45.65
CA ALA A 911 -0.49 28.46 46.73
C ALA A 911 0.23 29.64 47.41
N ASN A 912 0.70 29.47 48.65
CA ASN A 912 1.41 30.54 49.36
C ASN A 912 2.89 30.18 49.55
N PRO A 913 3.84 30.95 48.98
CA PRO A 913 3.62 32.07 48.06
C PRO A 913 3.22 31.59 46.65
N PRO A 914 2.38 32.34 45.92
CA PRO A 914 1.99 31.96 44.57
C PRO A 914 3.21 32.14 43.66
N LYS A 915 3.62 31.07 42.98
CA LYS A 915 4.91 31.07 42.28
C LYS A 915 4.82 31.78 40.92
N TRP A 916 3.70 31.62 40.21
CA TRP A 916 3.50 32.18 38.88
C TRP A 916 2.07 32.73 38.73
N SER A 917 1.95 33.93 38.16
CA SER A 917 0.66 34.48 37.75
C SER A 917 0.15 33.76 36.50
N ILE A 918 -1.13 33.42 36.48
CA ILE A 918 -1.84 33.10 35.23
C ILE A 918 -1.95 34.43 34.46
N GLY A 919 -1.48 34.48 33.21
CA GLY A 919 -1.36 35.71 32.43
C GLY A 919 -2.64 36.54 32.34
N ARG A 920 -2.44 37.87 32.20
CA ARG A 920 -3.47 38.90 31.94
C ARG A 920 -4.15 38.73 30.59
#